data_AF-A0A067DWH1-F1
#
_entry.id   AF-A0A067DWH1-F1
#
_cell.length_a   1.000
_cell.length_b   1.000
_cell.length_c   1.000
_cell.angle_alpha   90.00
_cell.angle_beta   90.00
_cell.angle_gamma   90.00
#
_symmetry.space_group_name_H-M   'P 1'
#
loop_
_entity.id
_entity.type
_entity.pdbx_description
1 polymer ?
#
loop_
_entity_poly.entity_id
_entity_poly.type
_entity_poly.pdbx_seq_one_letter_code
_entity_poly.pdbx_strand_id
1 'polypeptide(L)'
;MQNSNNDEASVTKTTEKPPLPKRSKTISDDTHFPGPLFPAVRRTDKPFDLRVSIDSDAAASSSSLSSSSLSSSNGFNERDWMYPSFLGPHMGRRRIKVKPSKLEFKGNEEKKRIQELGSKKEEKAVASLAVTQSNSVTQTSSVTQLSGRTRGLKSSLMTYYMLIINCILCVCYAIHLRDRVEKLEEENSSLRRFCSYKSIAGNNGIDVLHTDNNSDSNFGNADGRTVALYSVIVTLLMPFVLYKYLDYLPQIKNFSKRTKKNKEEVPLKKRVAYSVDVCFSVYPYAKLLALLFATIFLIIFGGLALYAVSDSSFAEALWLSWTFVADSGNHADRVGTGPRIVSVSISSGGMLIFAMMLGLVSDAISEKVDSLRKGKSEVIEKNHILILGWSDKLGSLLKQLAVANKSIGGGVIVVLAERDKEEMEMDIAKLEFDFMGTSVICRSGSPLILADLKKVSVSKARAIIVLASDENADQSDARALRVVLSLTGVKEGLRGHVVVEMSDLDNEPLVKLVGGELIETVVAHDVIGRLMIQCALQPGLAQIWEDILGFENAEFYIKRWPQLDDLRFEEVVISFPDAIPCGIKVAAEGGKIILNPDDNYVLKEGDEVLVIAEDDDTYAPGPLPEVCKRSFLKIPDPPKYPEKILFCGWRRDIDDMIMVLEAFLAPGSELWMLNEVPEKEREKKLTDGGLDISGLMNIKLVHREGNAVIRRHLESLPLETFDSILILADESLEDSIVHSDSRSLATLLLIRDIQRYKAYFLTVVRVLSQLLDS
;
A
#
# COMPACT_ATOMS: atom_id res chain seq x y z
N MET A 1 47.66 58.95 -23.00
CA MET A 1 48.61 58.64 -21.90
C MET A 1 48.03 59.24 -20.63
N GLN A 2 48.10 58.54 -19.49
CA GLN A 2 47.22 58.71 -18.31
C GLN A 2 45.74 58.40 -18.67
N ASN A 3 44.95 57.63 -17.92
CA ASN A 3 44.79 57.64 -16.47
C ASN A 3 44.32 56.28 -15.87
N SER A 4 43.99 56.29 -14.58
CA SER A 4 43.72 55.18 -13.67
C SER A 4 42.27 54.65 -13.58
N ASN A 5 42.14 53.41 -13.09
CA ASN A 5 41.16 52.84 -12.14
C ASN A 5 39.68 53.32 -12.07
N ASN A 6 38.80 52.31 -12.07
CA ASN A 6 37.75 52.02 -11.07
C ASN A 6 36.33 52.64 -11.07
N ASP A 7 35.40 51.71 -10.75
CA ASP A 7 34.21 51.75 -9.88
C ASP A 7 32.78 52.15 -10.36
N GLU A 8 31.91 51.13 -10.20
CA GLU A 8 30.51 51.09 -9.74
C GLU A 8 29.34 51.88 -10.40
N ALA A 9 28.43 51.07 -11.00
CA ALA A 9 26.97 51.00 -10.81
C ALA A 9 26.05 52.25 -10.78
N SER A 10 24.97 52.24 -11.59
CA SER A 10 23.55 52.19 -11.08
C SER A 10 22.42 52.39 -12.13
N VAL A 11 21.30 51.65 -11.93
CA VAL A 11 19.87 52.10 -11.99
C VAL A 11 19.05 52.24 -13.33
N THR A 12 18.29 51.17 -13.63
CA THR A 12 16.82 51.08 -13.95
C THR A 12 16.14 51.47 -15.31
N LYS A 13 15.01 50.76 -15.55
CA LYS A 13 13.86 51.00 -16.48
C LYS A 13 14.12 50.71 -17.98
N THR A 14 13.17 50.19 -18.78
CA THR A 14 11.68 50.07 -18.64
C THR A 14 11.11 48.80 -19.33
N THR A 15 9.85 48.49 -19.06
CA THR A 15 9.00 47.43 -19.65
C THR A 15 8.65 47.62 -21.13
N GLU A 16 8.55 46.54 -21.92
CA GLU A 16 7.33 46.11 -22.65
C GLU A 16 7.50 44.78 -23.44
N LYS A 17 6.43 43.98 -23.53
CA LYS A 17 6.19 42.88 -24.49
C LYS A 17 5.19 43.42 -25.55
N PRO A 18 5.11 42.91 -26.80
CA PRO A 18 5.24 41.49 -27.17
C PRO A 18 5.91 41.21 -28.55
N PRO A 19 6.00 39.93 -28.96
CA PRO A 19 5.97 39.57 -30.38
C PRO A 19 4.89 38.54 -30.73
N LEU A 20 4.21 38.77 -31.86
CA LEU A 20 3.34 37.82 -32.57
C LEU A 20 3.57 38.01 -34.10
N PRO A 21 3.22 37.05 -34.97
CA PRO A 21 4.24 36.26 -35.65
C PRO A 21 4.24 36.47 -37.17
N LYS A 22 5.23 35.90 -37.88
CA LYS A 22 5.13 35.67 -39.33
C LYS A 22 5.93 34.44 -39.81
N ARG A 23 5.24 33.58 -40.56
CA ARG A 23 5.78 32.44 -41.32
C ARG A 23 6.36 32.89 -42.67
N SER A 24 7.43 32.24 -43.13
CA SER A 24 7.70 31.92 -44.55
C SER A 24 8.92 30.98 -44.65
N LYS A 25 8.73 29.72 -45.09
CA LYS A 25 9.09 29.19 -46.43
C LYS A 25 10.61 29.21 -46.73
N THR A 26 11.36 28.11 -46.56
CA THR A 26 11.57 26.93 -47.46
C THR A 26 12.45 27.18 -48.69
N ILE A 27 13.59 26.47 -48.75
CA ILE A 27 14.49 26.08 -49.88
C ILE A 27 15.66 25.31 -49.20
N SER A 28 15.77 23.97 -49.29
CA SER A 28 16.51 23.15 -50.30
C SER A 28 18.04 23.40 -50.29
N ASP A 29 18.96 22.42 -50.31
CA ASP A 29 18.88 20.95 -50.47
C ASP A 29 20.06 20.23 -49.75
N ASP A 30 19.92 18.92 -49.60
CA ASP A 30 20.93 17.84 -49.59
C ASP A 30 22.26 17.95 -48.79
N THR A 31 22.43 16.99 -47.88
CA THR A 31 23.64 16.12 -47.86
C THR A 31 23.31 14.76 -47.25
N HIS A 32 23.34 13.71 -48.06
CA HIS A 32 23.11 12.30 -47.68
C HIS A 32 24.43 11.59 -47.35
N PHE A 33 24.45 10.71 -46.34
CA PHE A 33 25.07 9.35 -46.30
C PHE A 33 24.69 8.69 -44.93
N PRO A 34 24.74 7.36 -44.72
CA PRO A 34 23.52 6.63 -44.35
C PRO A 34 23.60 5.78 -43.06
N GLY A 35 22.44 5.56 -42.43
CA GLY A 35 22.23 4.50 -41.43
C GLY A 35 21.87 3.15 -42.07
N PRO A 36 22.01 2.02 -41.33
CA PRO A 36 21.80 0.68 -41.88
C PRO A 36 20.33 0.37 -42.18
N LEU A 37 20.13 -0.43 -43.22
CA LEU A 37 18.83 -0.82 -43.78
C LEU A 37 18.18 -1.96 -42.99
N PHE A 38 16.95 -1.75 -42.50
CA PHE A 38 15.97 -2.80 -42.22
C PHE A 38 14.70 -2.52 -43.03
N PRO A 39 14.18 -3.46 -43.85
CA PRO A 39 12.94 -3.24 -44.59
C PRO A 39 11.72 -3.39 -43.68
N ALA A 40 10.99 -2.30 -43.46
CA ALA A 40 9.69 -2.34 -42.79
C ALA A 40 8.64 -2.98 -43.72
N VAL A 41 8.24 -4.22 -43.44
CA VAL A 41 7.11 -4.87 -44.13
C VAL A 41 5.81 -4.37 -43.53
N ARG A 42 5.13 -3.43 -44.20
CA ARG A 42 3.72 -3.14 -43.94
C ARG A 42 2.90 -4.36 -44.34
N ARG A 43 2.25 -5.03 -43.38
CA ARG A 43 1.08 -5.87 -43.68
C ARG A 43 -0.12 -4.95 -43.87
N THR A 44 -0.93 -5.26 -44.88
CA THR A 44 -2.23 -4.62 -45.13
C THR A 44 -3.30 -5.68 -44.92
N ASP A 45 -4.16 -5.50 -43.94
CA ASP A 45 -5.13 -6.51 -43.56
C ASP A 45 -6.26 -6.63 -44.60
N LYS A 46 -6.40 -7.85 -45.15
CA LYS A 46 -7.64 -8.40 -45.68
C LYS A 46 -7.68 -9.90 -45.41
N PRO A 47 -8.79 -10.45 -44.92
CA PRO A 47 -8.92 -11.89 -44.72
C PRO A 47 -8.93 -12.61 -46.08
N PHE A 48 -8.23 -13.73 -46.17
CA PHE A 48 -8.23 -14.62 -47.34
C PHE A 48 -8.99 -15.90 -47.00
N ASP A 49 -10.19 -16.06 -47.56
CA ASP A 49 -10.91 -17.32 -47.56
C ASP A 49 -10.12 -18.38 -48.34
N LEU A 50 -9.76 -19.49 -47.69
CA LEU A 50 -8.99 -20.58 -48.30
C LEU A 50 -9.85 -21.85 -48.42
N ARG A 51 -10.83 -21.81 -49.33
CA ARG A 51 -11.49 -23.03 -49.85
C ARG A 51 -10.55 -23.71 -50.85
N VAL A 52 -9.91 -24.81 -50.43
CA VAL A 52 -9.16 -25.68 -51.34
C VAL A 52 -10.11 -26.63 -52.06
N SER A 53 -10.32 -26.38 -53.36
CA SER A 53 -10.98 -27.31 -54.28
C SER A 53 -10.00 -28.41 -54.71
N ILE A 54 -10.33 -29.67 -54.46
CA ILE A 54 -9.59 -30.82 -54.98
C ILE A 54 -10.23 -31.25 -56.30
N ASP A 55 -9.59 -30.89 -57.42
CA ASP A 55 -9.89 -31.50 -58.70
C ASP A 55 -9.34 -32.93 -58.74
N SER A 56 -10.18 -33.88 -59.13
CA SER A 56 -9.85 -35.30 -59.21
C SER A 56 -10.19 -35.83 -60.61
N ASP A 57 -9.25 -35.69 -61.53
CA ASP A 57 -9.35 -36.34 -62.84
C ASP A 57 -9.07 -37.84 -62.70
N ALA A 58 -10.07 -38.65 -63.05
CA ALA A 58 -10.00 -40.10 -63.05
C ALA A 58 -9.71 -40.63 -64.46
N ALA A 59 -8.64 -41.42 -64.61
CA ALA A 59 -8.42 -42.25 -65.78
C ALA A 59 -8.22 -43.70 -65.35
N ALA A 60 -9.22 -44.54 -65.60
CA ALA A 60 -9.21 -45.95 -65.22
C ALA A 60 -8.34 -46.79 -66.18
N SER A 61 -7.65 -47.80 -65.64
CA SER A 61 -7.37 -49.01 -66.40
C SER A 61 -7.38 -50.24 -65.48
N SER A 62 -7.86 -51.34 -66.05
CA SER A 62 -8.21 -52.59 -65.37
C SER A 62 -7.00 -53.50 -65.10
N SER A 63 -7.06 -54.27 -64.01
CA SER A 63 -7.04 -55.74 -64.12
C SER A 63 -7.34 -56.43 -62.78
N SER A 64 -7.97 -57.60 -62.89
CA SER A 64 -8.25 -58.54 -61.81
C SER A 64 -7.03 -59.41 -61.49
N LEU A 65 -6.91 -59.92 -60.26
CA LEU A 65 -6.98 -61.37 -59.98
C LEU A 65 -6.94 -61.73 -58.47
N SER A 66 -7.81 -62.69 -58.11
CA SER A 66 -7.63 -63.79 -57.13
C SER A 66 -6.93 -63.56 -55.77
N SER A 67 -7.74 -63.67 -54.70
CA SER A 67 -7.58 -64.60 -53.56
C SER A 67 -6.19 -65.06 -53.10
N SER A 68 -5.91 -64.93 -51.81
CA SER A 68 -5.78 -66.10 -50.92
C SER A 68 -5.78 -65.71 -49.44
N SER A 69 -6.36 -66.58 -48.62
CA SER A 69 -6.24 -66.58 -47.17
C SER A 69 -4.97 -67.32 -46.75
N LEU A 70 -4.26 -66.82 -45.73
CA LEU A 70 -4.06 -67.58 -44.49
C LEU A 70 -3.41 -66.73 -43.37
N SER A 71 -3.79 -67.10 -42.15
CA SER A 71 -3.23 -66.75 -40.84
C SER A 71 -1.71 -66.55 -40.74
N SER A 72 -1.28 -65.63 -39.88
CA SER A 72 -0.47 -66.01 -38.71
C SER A 72 -0.55 -64.99 -37.57
N SER A 73 -0.46 -65.50 -36.35
CA SER A 73 -0.47 -64.77 -35.08
C SER A 73 0.92 -64.22 -34.73
N ASN A 74 0.93 -63.05 -34.07
CA ASN A 74 1.90 -62.46 -33.12
C ASN A 74 1.83 -60.94 -33.36
N GLY A 75 1.34 -60.08 -32.46
CA GLY A 75 1.60 -60.06 -31.03
C GLY A 75 2.87 -59.23 -30.79
N PHE A 76 2.73 -57.94 -30.43
CA PHE A 76 3.76 -57.14 -29.75
C PHE A 76 3.21 -55.74 -29.35
N ASN A 77 3.42 -55.37 -28.10
CA ASN A 77 3.43 -54.02 -27.53
C ASN A 77 2.22 -53.09 -27.78
N GLU A 78 1.26 -53.15 -26.85
CA GLU A 78 0.83 -51.93 -26.19
C GLU A 78 2.09 -51.27 -25.57
N ARG A 79 2.47 -50.11 -26.08
CA ARG A 79 3.29 -49.15 -25.34
C ARG A 79 2.37 -48.02 -24.98
N ASP A 80 2.08 -47.89 -23.69
CA ASP A 80 1.42 -46.73 -23.14
C ASP A 80 2.19 -45.48 -23.58
N TRP A 81 1.48 -44.53 -24.19
CA TRP A 81 2.04 -43.23 -24.55
C TRP A 81 2.13 -42.37 -23.30
N MET A 82 3.03 -42.73 -22.38
CA MET A 82 3.52 -41.80 -21.39
C MET A 82 4.32 -40.71 -22.09
N TYR A 83 3.62 -39.63 -22.45
CA TYR A 83 4.19 -38.31 -22.20
C TYR A 83 4.69 -38.29 -20.75
N PRO A 84 5.90 -37.78 -20.47
CA PRO A 84 6.31 -37.55 -19.10
C PRO A 84 5.26 -36.61 -18.49
N SER A 85 4.48 -37.14 -17.54
CA SER A 85 3.47 -36.37 -16.83
C SER A 85 4.12 -35.07 -16.35
N PHE A 86 3.56 -33.91 -16.73
CA PHE A 86 3.99 -32.60 -16.26
C PHE A 86 4.36 -32.71 -14.78
N LEU A 87 5.64 -32.45 -14.47
CA LEU A 87 6.28 -32.89 -13.23
C LEU A 87 5.42 -32.50 -12.03
N GLY A 88 4.68 -33.47 -11.50
CA GLY A 88 4.00 -33.32 -10.22
C GLY A 88 5.03 -33.09 -9.12
N PRO A 89 4.62 -32.53 -7.97
CA PRO A 89 5.55 -32.22 -6.88
C PRO A 89 6.44 -33.42 -6.57
N HIS A 90 7.76 -33.19 -6.64
CA HIS A 90 8.79 -34.17 -6.96
C HIS A 90 8.74 -35.50 -6.19
N MET A 91 9.35 -36.54 -6.78
CA MET A 91 9.70 -37.80 -6.12
C MET A 91 10.09 -37.59 -4.66
N GLY A 92 9.30 -38.18 -3.75
CA GLY A 92 9.37 -37.85 -2.33
C GLY A 92 10.77 -37.98 -1.73
N ARG A 93 11.34 -36.83 -1.31
CA ARG A 93 12.58 -36.75 -0.49
C ARG A 93 12.52 -37.84 0.59
N ARG A 94 13.50 -38.75 0.61
CA ARG A 94 13.57 -39.83 1.61
C ARG A 94 13.54 -39.23 3.01
N ARG A 95 12.44 -39.44 3.75
CA ARG A 95 12.33 -39.06 5.18
C ARG A 95 13.53 -39.60 5.95
N ILE A 96 14.47 -38.73 6.32
CA ILE A 96 15.51 -39.03 7.28
C ILE A 96 14.81 -39.32 8.61
N LYS A 97 14.73 -40.60 9.00
CA LYS A 97 14.27 -41.03 10.32
C LYS A 97 15.31 -40.60 11.35
N VAL A 98 15.17 -39.38 11.88
CA VAL A 98 15.86 -38.96 13.10
C VAL A 98 15.36 -39.84 14.24
N LYS A 99 16.19 -40.80 14.66
CA LYS A 99 15.95 -41.55 15.90
C LYS A 99 16.09 -40.58 17.08
N PRO A 100 15.15 -40.54 18.05
CA PRO A 100 15.35 -39.79 19.27
C PRO A 100 16.44 -40.46 20.12
N SER A 101 17.55 -39.77 20.35
CA SER A 101 18.54 -40.20 21.33
C SER A 101 18.01 -39.93 22.74
N LYS A 102 17.79 -41.02 23.49
CA LYS A 102 17.47 -40.94 24.92
C LYS A 102 18.63 -40.29 25.69
N LEU A 103 18.30 -39.28 26.49
CA LEU A 103 18.98 -38.99 27.75
C LEU A 103 17.92 -39.00 28.85
N GLU A 104 17.71 -40.19 29.41
CA GLU A 104 17.11 -40.36 30.74
C GLU A 104 18.21 -39.94 31.78
N PHE A 105 17.92 -39.44 32.98
CA PHE A 105 17.10 -40.08 34.02
C PHE A 105 16.74 -39.07 35.15
N LYS A 106 15.49 -39.12 35.63
CA LYS A 106 14.91 -38.78 36.98
C LYS A 106 15.36 -37.51 37.74
N GLY A 107 14.46 -36.81 38.46
CA GLY A 107 13.00 -37.02 38.61
C GLY A 107 12.39 -36.35 39.86
N ASN A 108 11.08 -36.54 40.00
CA ASN A 108 10.18 -36.21 41.13
C ASN A 108 9.79 -34.74 41.43
N GLU A 109 8.45 -34.57 41.52
CA GLU A 109 7.68 -33.69 42.43
C GLU A 109 7.87 -32.15 42.32
N GLU A 110 6.87 -31.29 42.46
CA GLU A 110 5.46 -31.47 42.87
C GLU A 110 4.52 -30.41 42.24
N LYS A 111 3.20 -30.60 42.32
CA LYS A 111 2.19 -29.62 41.89
C LYS A 111 1.82 -28.67 43.03
N LYS A 112 1.64 -27.37 42.70
CA LYS A 112 0.60 -26.39 43.19
C LYS A 112 1.17 -25.03 43.65
N ARG A 113 0.71 -23.99 42.95
CA ARG A 113 -0.04 -22.79 43.42
C ARG A 113 0.34 -22.10 44.75
N ILE A 114 0.23 -20.76 44.73
CA ILE A 114 0.16 -19.77 45.85
C ILE A 114 1.58 -19.35 46.33
N GLN A 115 2.11 -18.18 45.91
CA GLN A 115 1.79 -16.79 46.33
C GLN A 115 2.40 -16.44 47.70
N GLU A 116 3.47 -15.62 47.73
CA GLU A 116 3.54 -14.34 48.49
C GLU A 116 4.88 -13.58 48.33
N LEU A 117 4.88 -12.34 48.84
CA LEU A 117 5.94 -11.31 48.95
C LEU A 117 7.33 -11.87 49.33
N GLY A 118 8.49 -11.35 48.92
CA GLY A 118 8.88 -9.97 48.59
C GLY A 118 10.02 -9.48 49.51
N SER A 119 11.18 -9.06 48.96
CA SER A 119 12.28 -8.35 49.67
C SER A 119 13.34 -7.87 48.65
N LYS A 120 13.46 -6.57 48.34
CA LYS A 120 14.45 -5.60 48.89
C LYS A 120 15.97 -5.92 48.68
N LYS A 121 16.63 -5.07 47.88
CA LYS A 121 18.00 -4.46 47.99
C LYS A 121 18.15 -3.49 46.77
N GLU A 122 18.64 -2.24 46.84
CA GLU A 122 20.00 -1.74 47.19
C GLU A 122 21.11 -2.31 46.29
N GLU A 123 22.08 -1.58 45.74
CA GLU A 123 22.31 -0.12 45.53
C GLU A 123 23.57 0.02 44.61
N LYS A 124 23.73 1.12 43.84
CA LYS A 124 25.01 1.59 43.19
C LYS A 124 25.62 0.67 42.09
N ALA A 125 26.47 1.12 41.16
CA ALA A 125 26.84 2.45 40.61
C ALA A 125 27.69 2.24 39.30
N VAL A 126 28.27 3.34 38.76
CA VAL A 126 29.34 3.40 37.73
C VAL A 126 28.90 3.24 36.26
N ALA A 127 29.36 4.02 35.27
CA ALA A 127 29.81 5.44 35.21
C ALA A 127 29.95 5.86 33.72
N SER A 128 29.77 7.17 33.43
CA SER A 128 30.54 8.02 32.47
C SER A 128 30.80 7.55 31.00
N LEU A 129 30.90 8.40 29.96
CA LEU A 129 31.33 9.80 29.86
C LEU A 129 30.53 10.55 28.77
N ALA A 130 30.46 11.88 28.88
CA ALA A 130 30.37 12.78 27.72
C ALA A 130 31.04 14.14 28.03
N VAL A 131 31.77 14.67 27.04
CA VAL A 131 32.53 15.93 27.05
C VAL A 131 32.44 16.46 25.61
N THR A 132 32.40 17.76 25.29
CA THR A 132 32.70 19.00 26.05
C THR A 132 31.66 20.07 25.60
N GLN A 133 31.38 21.20 26.27
CA GLN A 133 32.22 22.41 26.30
C GLN A 133 31.66 23.49 27.25
N SER A 134 32.51 24.49 27.51
CA SER A 134 32.38 25.55 28.51
C SER A 134 31.47 26.73 28.15
N ASN A 135 30.88 27.36 29.16
CA ASN A 135 31.14 28.78 29.40
C ASN A 135 30.96 29.15 30.88
N SER A 136 31.86 29.98 31.39
CA SER A 136 32.00 30.33 32.81
C SER A 136 31.60 31.77 33.09
N VAL A 137 30.82 32.00 34.15
CA VAL A 137 30.85 33.27 34.90
C VAL A 137 30.89 32.97 36.39
N THR A 138 31.84 33.58 37.07
CA THR A 138 32.21 33.40 38.48
C THR A 138 31.34 34.26 39.40
N GLN A 139 30.97 33.75 40.60
CA GLN A 139 31.04 34.55 41.86
C GLN A 139 30.79 33.73 43.16
N THR A 140 31.87 33.56 43.93
CA THR A 140 32.00 33.77 45.40
C THR A 140 30.96 33.21 46.40
N SER A 141 31.31 32.07 47.01
CA SER A 141 31.62 31.87 48.46
C SER A 141 30.82 32.59 49.59
N SER A 142 30.12 31.79 50.42
CA SER A 142 30.16 31.74 51.93
C SER A 142 28.93 30.93 52.41
N VAL A 143 28.99 29.83 53.18
CA VAL A 143 29.60 29.50 54.49
C VAL A 143 28.71 29.86 55.70
N THR A 144 28.43 28.81 56.52
CA THR A 144 27.80 28.75 57.87
C THR A 144 26.30 29.03 58.08
N GLN A 145 25.60 27.97 58.57
CA GLN A 145 24.89 27.85 59.86
C GLN A 145 24.39 29.14 60.59
N LEU A 146 23.27 29.20 61.32
CA LEU A 146 22.50 28.15 62.02
C LEU A 146 21.06 28.64 62.32
N SER A 147 20.15 27.71 62.68
CA SER A 147 19.03 27.89 63.62
C SER A 147 17.89 28.90 63.33
N GLY A 148 16.68 28.35 63.16
CA GLY A 148 15.57 28.73 64.03
C GLY A 148 14.56 29.79 63.55
N ARG A 149 13.59 29.40 62.69
CA ARG A 149 12.26 30.06 62.70
C ARG A 149 11.08 29.21 62.18
N THR A 150 10.76 28.13 62.87
CA THR A 150 9.46 27.41 62.78
C THR A 150 8.30 28.25 63.34
N ARG A 151 8.08 29.46 62.79
CA ARG A 151 7.00 30.37 63.18
C ARG A 151 6.38 31.22 62.04
N GLY A 152 6.78 31.00 60.79
CA GLY A 152 6.17 31.64 59.61
C GLY A 152 5.02 30.84 58.96
N LEU A 153 5.03 29.51 59.07
CA LEU A 153 4.24 28.62 58.21
C LEU A 153 2.71 28.65 58.47
N LYS A 154 2.26 29.00 59.68
CA LYS A 154 0.84 29.22 59.99
C LYS A 154 0.36 30.65 59.71
N SER A 155 1.26 31.61 59.59
CA SER A 155 0.90 33.01 59.34
C SER A 155 0.38 33.22 57.92
N SER A 156 1.08 32.68 56.91
CA SER A 156 0.71 32.82 55.49
C SER A 156 -0.67 32.23 55.15
N LEU A 157 -0.97 31.03 55.65
CA LEU A 157 -2.29 30.41 55.53
C LEU A 157 -3.39 31.22 56.24
N MET A 158 -3.10 31.75 57.43
CA MET A 158 -4.04 32.65 58.10
C MET A 158 -4.23 33.95 57.32
N THR A 159 -3.20 34.56 56.74
CA THR A 159 -3.37 35.76 55.90
C THR A 159 -4.19 35.48 54.65
N TYR A 160 -4.12 34.28 54.06
CA TYR A 160 -4.93 33.89 52.90
C TYR A 160 -6.41 33.71 53.27
N TYR A 161 -6.71 32.96 54.34
CA TYR A 161 -8.07 32.85 54.85
C TYR A 161 -8.61 34.20 55.34
N MET A 162 -7.80 35.01 56.02
CA MET A 162 -8.17 36.36 56.43
C MET A 162 -8.40 37.29 55.24
N LEU A 163 -7.71 37.13 54.11
CA LEU A 163 -7.98 37.92 52.90
C LEU A 163 -9.33 37.54 52.28
N ILE A 164 -9.61 36.24 52.12
CA ILE A 164 -10.90 35.75 51.62
C ILE A 164 -12.04 36.16 52.57
N ILE A 165 -11.85 35.99 53.87
CA ILE A 165 -12.80 36.39 54.90
C ILE A 165 -12.98 37.91 54.92
N ASN A 166 -11.92 38.72 54.74
CA ASN A 166 -12.07 40.18 54.60
C ASN A 166 -12.81 40.56 53.30
N CYS A 167 -12.55 39.90 52.17
CA CYS A 167 -13.30 40.16 50.93
C CYS A 167 -14.79 39.81 51.10
N ILE A 168 -15.11 38.65 51.67
CA ILE A 168 -16.49 38.24 51.95
C ILE A 168 -17.14 39.17 52.99
N LEU A 169 -16.45 39.50 54.08
CA LEU A 169 -16.94 40.44 55.10
C LEU A 169 -17.12 41.85 54.52
N CYS A 170 -16.23 42.35 53.67
CA CYS A 170 -16.41 43.65 53.03
C CYS A 170 -17.62 43.67 52.08
N VAL A 171 -17.87 42.58 51.32
CA VAL A 171 -19.06 42.46 50.49
C VAL A 171 -20.33 42.36 51.34
N CYS A 172 -20.34 41.52 52.38
CA CYS A 172 -21.47 41.42 53.32
C CYS A 172 -21.70 42.72 54.12
N TYR A 173 -20.64 43.44 54.47
CA TYR A 173 -20.70 44.72 55.19
C TYR A 173 -21.16 45.87 54.28
N ALA A 174 -20.78 45.86 53.00
CA ALA A 174 -21.34 46.77 52.00
C ALA A 174 -22.84 46.52 51.79
N ILE A 175 -23.26 45.25 51.69
CA ILE A 175 -24.69 44.87 51.62
C ILE A 175 -25.44 45.28 52.91
N HIS A 176 -24.83 45.10 54.08
CA HIS A 176 -25.44 45.51 55.36
C HIS A 176 -25.54 47.03 55.51
N LEU A 177 -24.51 47.78 55.11
CA LEU A 177 -24.56 49.25 55.05
C LEU A 177 -25.65 49.74 54.10
N ARG A 178 -25.88 49.03 52.97
CA ARG A 178 -26.94 49.34 52.01
C ARG A 178 -28.33 49.17 52.63
N ASP A 179 -28.62 48.03 53.26
CA ASP A 179 -29.87 47.80 54.03
C ASP A 179 -30.05 48.81 55.18
N ARG A 180 -28.96 49.28 55.78
CA ARG A 180 -28.97 50.29 56.84
C ARG A 180 -29.29 51.69 56.30
N VAL A 181 -28.75 52.06 55.14
CA VAL A 181 -29.03 53.34 54.47
C VAL A 181 -30.45 53.36 53.95
N GLU A 182 -30.91 52.29 53.31
CA GLU A 182 -32.28 52.15 52.79
C GLU A 182 -33.32 52.34 53.91
N LYS A 183 -33.14 51.67 55.06
CA LYS A 183 -33.99 51.90 56.25
C LYS A 183 -33.92 53.33 56.80
N LEU A 184 -32.74 53.95 56.81
CA LEU A 184 -32.58 55.33 57.31
C LEU A 184 -33.21 56.36 56.36
N GLU A 185 -33.22 56.11 55.05
CA GLU A 185 -33.92 56.94 54.07
C GLU A 185 -35.44 56.72 54.12
N GLU A 186 -35.90 55.51 54.41
CA GLU A 186 -37.31 55.22 54.71
C GLU A 186 -37.76 55.94 55.99
N GLU A 187 -36.96 55.92 57.07
CA GLU A 187 -37.20 56.74 58.27
C GLU A 187 -37.19 58.24 57.96
N ASN A 188 -36.23 58.75 57.19
CA ASN A 188 -36.09 60.18 56.87
C ASN A 188 -37.25 60.68 55.97
N SER A 189 -37.73 59.85 55.04
CA SER A 189 -38.92 60.15 54.23
C SER A 189 -40.20 60.09 55.08
N SER A 190 -40.30 59.16 56.04
CA SER A 190 -41.40 59.14 57.02
C SER A 190 -41.41 60.38 57.92
N LEU A 191 -40.24 60.84 58.37
CA LEU A 191 -40.06 62.06 59.16
C LEU A 191 -40.40 63.32 58.35
N ARG A 192 -40.04 63.37 57.05
CA ARG A 192 -40.46 64.45 56.15
C ARG A 192 -41.97 64.47 55.94
N ARG A 193 -42.64 63.32 55.82
CA ARG A 193 -44.11 63.25 55.83
C ARG A 193 -44.69 63.75 57.17
N PHE A 194 -44.11 63.38 58.30
CA PHE A 194 -44.56 63.82 59.62
C PHE A 194 -44.39 65.33 59.85
N CYS A 195 -43.27 65.91 59.42
CA CYS A 195 -43.02 67.36 59.47
C CYS A 195 -43.92 68.12 58.49
N SER A 196 -44.17 67.59 57.29
CA SER A 196 -45.15 68.15 56.35
C SER A 196 -46.57 68.15 56.94
N TYR A 197 -47.00 67.04 57.54
CA TYR A 197 -48.31 66.94 58.20
C TYR A 197 -48.45 67.93 59.37
N LYS A 198 -47.38 68.16 60.14
CA LYS A 198 -47.37 69.14 61.24
C LYS A 198 -47.33 70.60 60.74
N SER A 199 -46.90 70.85 59.50
CA SER A 199 -46.92 72.17 58.85
C SER A 199 -48.26 72.54 58.22
N ILE A 200 -49.19 71.58 58.08
CA ILE A 200 -50.49 71.78 57.42
C ILE A 200 -51.62 72.11 58.43
N ALA A 201 -51.29 72.21 59.73
CA ALA A 201 -52.20 72.64 60.79
C ALA A 201 -52.32 74.18 60.95
N GLY A 202 -51.78 74.99 60.03
CA GLY A 202 -51.84 76.45 60.19
C GLY A 202 -51.26 77.32 59.08
N ASN A 203 -51.84 77.29 57.87
CA ASN A 203 -52.36 78.52 57.23
C ASN A 203 -53.14 78.24 55.94
N ASN A 204 -54.10 79.10 55.63
CA ASN A 204 -54.79 79.12 54.33
C ASN A 204 -53.93 79.82 53.27
N GLY A 205 -53.85 79.28 52.07
CA GLY A 205 -53.19 79.92 50.92
C GLY A 205 -53.18 79.00 49.71
N ILE A 206 -53.98 79.32 48.71
CA ILE A 206 -54.01 78.62 47.41
C ILE A 206 -52.77 79.05 46.61
N ASP A 207 -52.00 78.09 46.09
CA ASP A 207 -51.57 78.21 44.69
C ASP A 207 -51.24 76.86 44.01
N VAL A 208 -51.18 76.91 42.68
CA VAL A 208 -51.45 75.78 41.79
C VAL A 208 -50.18 75.14 41.20
N LEU A 209 -50.08 73.81 41.39
CA LEU A 209 -49.58 72.79 40.45
C LEU A 209 -48.28 73.07 39.66
N HIS A 210 -47.21 72.36 40.01
CA HIS A 210 -46.38 71.65 39.03
C HIS A 210 -45.71 70.42 39.66
N THR A 211 -46.04 69.24 39.11
CA THR A 211 -45.61 67.93 39.63
C THR A 211 -44.47 67.38 38.79
N ASP A 212 -43.22 67.72 39.12
CA ASP A 212 -42.04 67.07 38.52
C ASP A 212 -41.78 65.71 39.19
N ASN A 213 -42.62 64.73 38.86
CA ASN A 213 -42.32 63.32 39.10
C ASN A 213 -41.24 62.85 38.10
N ASN A 214 -39.97 63.11 38.41
CA ASN A 214 -38.85 62.60 37.61
C ASN A 214 -37.57 62.36 38.45
N SER A 215 -37.67 61.48 39.46
CA SER A 215 -36.49 60.97 40.18
C SER A 215 -36.56 59.49 40.62
N ASP A 216 -37.61 58.75 40.24
CA ASP A 216 -37.67 57.30 40.42
C ASP A 216 -37.09 56.56 39.20
N SER A 217 -35.83 56.08 39.31
CA SER A 217 -35.27 54.90 38.58
C SER A 217 -33.73 54.82 38.61
N ASN A 218 -33.01 55.92 38.85
CA ASN A 218 -31.55 55.95 38.63
C ASN A 218 -30.70 55.28 39.73
N PHE A 219 -31.18 55.14 40.96
CA PHE A 219 -30.34 54.69 42.08
C PHE A 219 -30.06 53.18 42.07
N GLY A 220 -31.07 52.34 41.76
CA GLY A 220 -30.92 50.88 41.76
C GLY A 220 -30.00 50.31 40.68
N ASN A 221 -29.75 51.05 39.59
CA ASN A 221 -28.94 50.59 38.45
C ASN A 221 -27.43 50.85 38.64
N ALA A 222 -27.06 51.84 39.47
CA ALA A 222 -25.66 52.15 39.78
C ALA A 222 -24.97 51.01 40.58
N ASP A 223 -25.70 50.44 41.53
CA ASP A 223 -25.19 49.35 42.38
C ASP A 223 -24.92 48.06 41.59
N GLY A 224 -25.80 47.71 40.64
CA GLY A 224 -25.62 46.54 39.78
C GLY A 224 -24.38 46.62 38.88
N ARG A 225 -24.11 47.81 38.31
CA ARG A 225 -22.94 48.05 37.45
C ARG A 225 -21.63 48.05 38.24
N THR A 226 -21.64 48.60 39.46
CA THR A 226 -20.48 48.58 40.37
C THR A 226 -20.13 47.15 40.77
N VAL A 227 -21.13 46.30 41.08
CA VAL A 227 -20.92 44.87 41.32
C VAL A 227 -20.39 44.14 40.08
N ALA A 228 -20.91 44.45 38.89
CA ALA A 228 -20.39 43.90 37.63
C ALA A 228 -18.91 44.25 37.42
N LEU A 229 -18.52 45.51 37.63
CA LEU A 229 -17.13 45.98 37.51
C LEU A 229 -16.17 45.23 38.45
N TYR A 230 -16.53 45.09 39.74
CA TYR A 230 -15.73 44.31 40.68
C TYR A 230 -15.67 42.82 40.31
N SER A 231 -16.76 42.23 39.80
CA SER A 231 -16.78 40.83 39.39
C SER A 231 -15.87 40.53 38.19
N VAL A 232 -15.76 41.46 37.23
CA VAL A 232 -14.83 41.36 36.08
C VAL A 232 -13.38 41.47 36.56
N ILE A 233 -13.06 42.46 37.41
CA ILE A 233 -11.71 42.64 37.95
C ILE A 233 -11.27 41.42 38.77
N VAL A 234 -12.15 40.89 39.62
CA VAL A 234 -11.89 39.66 40.38
C VAL A 234 -11.67 38.48 39.43
N THR A 235 -12.50 38.30 38.40
CA THR A 235 -12.39 37.14 37.51
C THR A 235 -11.17 37.20 36.58
N LEU A 236 -10.69 38.38 36.20
CA LEU A 236 -9.43 38.53 35.45
C LEU A 236 -8.19 38.29 36.34
N LEU A 237 -8.23 38.69 37.61
CA LEU A 237 -7.10 38.51 38.53
C LEU A 237 -7.03 37.09 39.14
N MET A 238 -8.18 36.43 39.35
CA MET A 238 -8.26 35.12 40.00
C MET A 238 -7.40 34.03 39.31
N PRO A 239 -7.39 33.85 37.97
CA PRO A 239 -6.53 32.87 37.31
C PRO A 239 -5.04 33.11 37.54
N PHE A 240 -4.59 34.38 37.54
CA PHE A 240 -3.20 34.73 37.77
C PHE A 240 -2.77 34.47 39.22
N VAL A 241 -3.64 34.83 40.18
CA VAL A 241 -3.45 34.51 41.61
C VAL A 241 -3.43 32.99 41.81
N LEU A 242 -4.40 32.27 41.26
CA LEU A 242 -4.50 30.81 41.36
C LEU A 242 -3.29 30.11 40.74
N TYR A 243 -2.81 30.56 39.57
CA TYR A 243 -1.60 30.05 38.94
C TYR A 243 -0.34 30.33 39.76
N LYS A 244 -0.19 31.55 40.31
CA LYS A 244 0.93 31.90 41.19
C LYS A 244 0.97 31.03 42.45
N TYR A 245 -0.18 30.75 43.04
CA TYR A 245 -0.32 29.94 44.27
C TYR A 245 -0.60 28.44 44.04
N LEU A 246 -0.63 27.95 42.80
CA LEU A 246 -1.02 26.56 42.47
C LEU A 246 -0.08 25.50 43.05
N ASP A 247 1.22 25.81 43.19
CA ASP A 247 2.18 24.93 43.87
C ASP A 247 2.07 25.01 45.41
N TYR A 248 1.42 26.04 45.93
CA TYR A 248 1.14 26.26 47.35
C TYR A 248 -0.26 25.74 47.77
N LEU A 249 -0.87 24.87 46.95
CA LEU A 249 -2.08 24.10 47.27
C LEU A 249 -1.81 22.62 47.67
N PRO A 250 -0.87 22.29 48.58
CA PRO A 250 -0.83 20.94 49.12
C PRO A 250 -2.06 20.73 50.03
N GLN A 251 -2.67 19.54 49.93
CA GLN A 251 -3.62 18.93 50.89
C GLN A 251 -5.14 19.18 50.77
N ILE A 252 -5.70 19.94 49.81
CA ILE A 252 -7.19 20.02 49.65
C ILE A 252 -7.82 18.70 49.14
N LYS A 253 -7.05 17.69 48.73
CA LYS A 253 -7.57 16.37 48.32
C LYS A 253 -6.84 15.17 48.95
N ASN A 254 -6.73 15.15 50.29
CA ASN A 254 -6.17 14.01 51.03
C ASN A 254 -7.09 13.41 52.12
N PHE A 255 -8.41 13.62 52.04
CA PHE A 255 -9.39 12.87 52.86
C PHE A 255 -9.63 11.42 52.40
N SER A 256 -8.99 10.97 51.31
CA SER A 256 -9.02 9.57 50.86
C SER A 256 -7.68 9.13 50.27
N LYS A 257 -6.75 8.72 51.15
CA LYS A 257 -5.80 7.58 50.98
C LYS A 257 -4.77 7.51 52.12
N ARG A 258 -5.16 6.87 53.21
CA ARG A 258 -4.21 6.40 54.26
C ARG A 258 -3.53 5.09 53.82
N THR A 259 -2.77 5.07 52.72
CA THR A 259 -1.73 4.05 52.42
C THR A 259 -1.00 4.32 51.09
N LYS A 260 0.26 4.78 51.18
CA LYS A 260 1.49 4.29 50.50
C LYS A 260 2.52 5.42 50.43
N LYS A 261 3.66 5.23 51.09
CA LYS A 261 4.83 6.10 51.02
C LYS A 261 5.55 5.92 49.66
N ASN A 262 6.29 6.96 49.27
CA ASN A 262 7.26 6.98 48.15
C ASN A 262 6.66 6.94 46.74
N LYS A 263 6.16 8.09 46.29
CA LYS A 263 6.32 8.58 44.91
C LYS A 263 6.85 10.01 44.99
N GLU A 264 7.73 10.42 44.08
CA GLU A 264 8.12 11.83 43.98
C GLU A 264 6.87 12.69 43.72
N GLU A 265 6.66 13.69 44.56
CA GLU A 265 5.50 14.57 44.44
C GLU A 265 5.72 15.59 43.33
N VAL A 266 5.54 15.15 42.07
CA VAL A 266 5.60 16.01 40.88
C VAL A 266 4.70 17.24 41.10
N PRO A 267 5.19 18.49 40.94
CA PRO A 267 4.43 19.71 41.19
C PRO A 267 3.10 19.76 40.44
N LEU A 268 2.07 20.34 41.06
CA LEU A 268 0.72 20.38 40.50
C LEU A 268 0.68 21.08 39.14
N LYS A 269 1.46 22.16 38.92
CA LYS A 269 1.59 22.81 37.60
C LYS A 269 2.04 21.85 36.50
N LYS A 270 3.06 21.02 36.76
CA LYS A 270 3.54 20.04 35.78
C LYS A 270 2.50 18.95 35.48
N ARG A 271 1.70 18.55 36.48
CA ARG A 271 0.59 17.59 36.27
C ARG A 271 -0.54 18.20 35.45
N VAL A 272 -0.90 19.46 35.71
CA VAL A 272 -1.94 20.17 34.94
C VAL A 272 -1.47 20.38 33.50
N ALA A 273 -0.25 20.88 33.28
CA ALA A 273 0.35 21.01 31.95
C ALA A 273 0.33 19.67 31.19
N TYR A 274 0.88 18.60 31.78
CA TYR A 274 0.85 17.27 31.18
C TYR A 274 -0.59 16.75 30.88
N SER A 275 -1.55 17.02 31.76
CA SER A 275 -2.96 16.63 31.54
C SER A 275 -3.60 17.41 30.38
N VAL A 276 -3.22 18.68 30.21
CA VAL A 276 -3.62 19.51 29.06
C VAL A 276 -2.94 19.01 27.79
N ASP A 277 -1.63 18.80 27.80
CA ASP A 277 -0.86 18.29 26.65
C ASP A 277 -1.44 16.96 26.16
N VAL A 278 -1.67 16.00 27.06
CA VAL A 278 -2.30 14.71 26.73
C VAL A 278 -3.72 14.90 26.18
N CYS A 279 -4.53 15.81 26.74
CA CYS A 279 -5.87 16.10 26.23
C CYS A 279 -5.83 16.65 24.79
N PHE A 280 -4.93 17.59 24.52
CA PHE A 280 -4.74 18.23 23.22
C PHE A 280 -4.08 17.31 22.17
N SER A 281 -3.33 16.29 22.60
CA SER A 281 -2.73 15.27 21.71
C SER A 281 -3.64 14.08 21.43
N VAL A 282 -4.43 13.62 22.40
CA VAL A 282 -5.28 12.41 22.26
C VAL A 282 -6.62 12.71 21.57
N TYR A 283 -7.19 13.90 21.79
CA TYR A 283 -8.50 14.26 21.25
C TYR A 283 -8.37 15.39 20.22
N PRO A 284 -8.55 15.14 18.91
CA PRO A 284 -8.47 16.18 17.87
C PRO A 284 -9.40 17.37 18.16
N TYR A 285 -10.59 17.08 18.68
CA TYR A 285 -11.61 18.07 19.03
C TYR A 285 -11.26 18.92 20.26
N ALA A 286 -10.26 18.56 21.08
CA ALA A 286 -9.91 19.33 22.28
C ALA A 286 -9.44 20.76 21.95
N LYS A 287 -8.72 20.94 20.84
CA LYS A 287 -8.32 22.27 20.34
C LYS A 287 -9.54 23.15 20.02
N LEU A 288 -10.51 22.59 19.28
CA LEU A 288 -11.75 23.26 18.91
C LEU A 288 -12.62 23.57 20.14
N LEU A 289 -12.73 22.62 21.07
CA LEU A 289 -13.48 22.76 22.31
C LEU A 289 -12.88 23.82 23.24
N ALA A 290 -11.56 23.86 23.37
CA ALA A 290 -10.86 24.89 24.14
C ALA A 290 -11.04 26.29 23.53
N LEU A 291 -11.01 26.38 22.19
CA LEU A 291 -11.28 27.63 21.48
C LEU A 291 -12.74 28.08 21.68
N LEU A 292 -13.71 27.16 21.59
CA LEU A 292 -15.13 27.42 21.91
C LEU A 292 -15.31 27.93 23.36
N PHE A 293 -14.64 27.33 24.34
CA PHE A 293 -14.68 27.83 25.70
C PHE A 293 -14.05 29.22 25.83
N ALA A 294 -12.96 29.51 25.10
CA ALA A 294 -12.37 30.83 25.05
C ALA A 294 -13.28 31.88 24.40
N THR A 295 -14.03 31.53 23.35
CA THR A 295 -14.98 32.45 22.69
C THR A 295 -16.15 32.78 23.62
N ILE A 296 -16.76 31.77 24.24
CA ILE A 296 -17.86 31.92 25.18
C ILE A 296 -17.40 32.72 26.41
N PHE A 297 -16.21 32.45 26.93
CA PHE A 297 -15.61 33.23 28.01
C PHE A 297 -15.44 34.70 27.62
N LEU A 298 -14.86 34.98 26.44
CA LEU A 298 -14.65 36.35 25.97
C LEU A 298 -15.97 37.12 25.77
N ILE A 299 -17.02 36.46 25.27
CA ILE A 299 -18.35 37.07 25.09
C ILE A 299 -19.03 37.35 26.44
N ILE A 300 -19.01 36.39 27.37
CA ILE A 300 -19.66 36.56 28.69
C ILE A 300 -18.96 37.63 29.52
N PHE A 301 -17.62 37.56 29.64
CA PHE A 301 -16.86 38.52 30.45
C PHE A 301 -16.71 39.88 29.75
N GLY A 302 -16.63 39.89 28.41
CA GLY A 302 -16.68 41.11 27.61
C GLY A 302 -18.02 41.84 27.74
N GLY A 303 -19.14 41.11 27.65
CA GLY A 303 -20.48 41.68 27.83
C GLY A 303 -20.72 42.19 29.25
N LEU A 304 -20.22 41.48 30.27
CA LEU A 304 -20.27 41.92 31.66
C LEU A 304 -19.42 43.19 31.89
N ALA A 305 -18.25 43.28 31.25
CA ALA A 305 -17.41 44.48 31.28
C ALA A 305 -18.04 45.66 30.52
N LEU A 306 -18.69 45.41 29.38
CA LEU A 306 -19.44 46.42 28.64
C LEU A 306 -20.63 46.94 29.44
N TYR A 307 -21.38 46.07 30.12
CA TYR A 307 -22.51 46.44 30.98
C TYR A 307 -22.07 47.28 32.19
N ALA A 308 -20.91 46.97 32.78
CA ALA A 308 -20.36 47.73 33.91
C ALA A 308 -19.96 49.18 33.55
N VAL A 309 -19.72 49.47 32.26
CA VAL A 309 -19.05 50.69 31.79
C VAL A 309 -19.88 51.47 30.74
N SER A 310 -20.98 50.89 30.24
CA SER A 310 -21.89 51.49 29.25
C SER A 310 -23.32 51.61 29.79
N ASP A 311 -24.12 52.54 29.26
CA ASP A 311 -25.50 52.72 29.72
C ASP A 311 -26.52 51.68 29.19
N SER A 312 -26.07 50.73 28.38
CA SER A 312 -26.90 49.66 27.79
C SER A 312 -27.41 48.63 28.81
N SER A 313 -28.47 47.90 28.44
CA SER A 313 -28.93 46.73 29.22
C SER A 313 -27.90 45.60 29.18
N PHE A 314 -28.00 44.64 30.11
CA PHE A 314 -27.07 43.49 30.14
C PHE A 314 -27.20 42.61 28.89
N ALA A 315 -28.41 42.40 28.38
CA ALA A 315 -28.64 41.65 27.13
C ALA A 315 -28.02 42.35 25.92
N GLU A 316 -28.18 43.67 25.84
CA GLU A 316 -27.57 44.49 24.77
C GLU A 316 -26.04 44.51 24.87
N ALA A 317 -25.48 44.54 26.08
CA ALA A 317 -24.03 44.47 26.30
C ALA A 317 -23.44 43.10 25.91
N LEU A 318 -24.16 41.99 26.16
CA LEU A 318 -23.78 40.66 25.67
C LEU A 318 -23.87 40.56 24.14
N TRP A 319 -24.95 41.09 23.55
CA TRP A 319 -25.12 41.16 22.09
C TRP A 319 -23.97 41.92 21.42
N LEU A 320 -23.63 43.10 21.94
CA LEU A 320 -22.49 43.91 21.49
C LEU A 320 -21.14 43.21 21.72
N SER A 321 -20.96 42.49 22.82
CA SER A 321 -19.74 41.71 23.03
C SER A 321 -19.61 40.56 22.04
N TRP A 322 -20.72 39.97 21.58
CA TRP A 322 -20.71 38.98 20.51
C TRP A 322 -20.41 39.64 19.15
N THR A 323 -21.04 40.77 18.80
CA THR A 323 -20.75 41.45 17.53
C THR A 323 -19.30 41.91 17.43
N PHE A 324 -18.68 42.36 18.53
CA PHE A 324 -17.26 42.76 18.57
C PHE A 324 -16.27 41.58 18.45
N VAL A 325 -16.70 40.36 18.80
CA VAL A 325 -15.92 39.12 18.64
C VAL A 325 -16.10 38.53 17.24
N ALA A 326 -17.31 38.61 16.69
CA ALA A 326 -17.63 38.12 15.34
C ALA A 326 -17.09 39.04 14.24
N ASP A 327 -17.16 40.35 14.44
CA ASP A 327 -16.57 41.36 13.56
C ASP A 327 -15.99 42.50 14.39
N SER A 328 -14.66 42.56 14.41
CA SER A 328 -13.89 43.56 15.12
C SER A 328 -14.10 44.98 14.62
N GLY A 329 -14.70 45.23 13.45
CA GLY A 329 -15.01 46.59 12.99
C GLY A 329 -16.03 47.33 13.87
N ASN A 330 -16.96 46.60 14.47
CA ASN A 330 -18.12 47.15 15.18
C ASN A 330 -17.80 47.94 16.47
N HIS A 331 -16.56 47.88 16.99
CA HIS A 331 -16.19 48.62 18.20
C HIS A 331 -16.05 50.14 17.98
N ALA A 332 -15.96 50.61 16.74
CA ALA A 332 -15.64 51.99 16.37
C ALA A 332 -16.71 53.00 16.84
N ASP A 333 -17.99 52.63 16.80
CA ASP A 333 -19.12 53.51 17.12
C ASP A 333 -19.31 53.77 18.62
N ARG A 334 -18.43 53.24 19.48
CA ARG A 334 -18.55 53.40 20.94
C ARG A 334 -18.08 54.77 21.42
N VAL A 335 -18.98 55.46 22.11
CA VAL A 335 -18.74 56.77 22.75
C VAL A 335 -18.30 56.57 24.20
N GLY A 336 -17.38 57.41 24.69
CA GLY A 336 -16.85 57.36 26.05
C GLY A 336 -15.55 56.55 26.19
N THR A 337 -14.65 56.99 27.06
CA THR A 337 -13.32 56.38 27.25
C THR A 337 -13.41 54.94 27.77
N GLY A 338 -14.31 54.68 28.71
CA GLY A 338 -14.51 53.36 29.29
C GLY A 338 -15.00 52.33 28.27
N PRO A 339 -16.14 52.55 27.57
CA PRO A 339 -16.65 51.61 26.58
C PRO A 339 -15.66 51.33 25.45
N ARG A 340 -14.85 52.33 25.04
CA ARG A 340 -13.79 52.18 24.04
C ARG A 340 -12.65 51.25 24.48
N ILE A 341 -12.17 51.37 25.72
CA ILE A 341 -11.10 50.49 26.23
C ILE A 341 -11.59 49.04 26.28
N VAL A 342 -12.82 48.83 26.75
CA VAL A 342 -13.42 47.49 26.83
C VAL A 342 -13.69 46.94 25.43
N SER A 343 -14.27 47.71 24.51
CA SER A 343 -14.60 47.24 23.16
C SER A 343 -13.35 46.91 22.33
N VAL A 344 -12.30 47.73 22.40
CA VAL A 344 -10.99 47.43 21.77
C VAL A 344 -10.38 46.15 22.35
N SER A 345 -10.49 45.92 23.66
CA SER A 345 -9.98 44.70 24.31
C SER A 345 -10.73 43.45 23.83
N ILE A 346 -12.06 43.53 23.71
CA ILE A 346 -12.90 42.45 23.19
C ILE A 346 -12.59 42.18 21.72
N SER A 347 -12.52 43.21 20.87
CA SER A 347 -12.21 43.05 19.45
C SER A 347 -10.79 42.52 19.21
N SER A 348 -9.79 42.92 20.01
CA SER A 348 -8.44 42.36 19.93
C SER A 348 -8.42 40.86 20.29
N GLY A 349 -9.14 40.45 21.34
CA GLY A 349 -9.31 39.04 21.69
C GLY A 349 -10.08 38.26 20.61
N GLY A 350 -11.13 38.88 20.04
CA GLY A 350 -11.94 38.31 18.97
C GLY A 350 -11.14 38.03 17.71
N MET A 351 -10.33 38.99 17.26
CA MET A 351 -9.42 38.82 16.11
C MET A 351 -8.45 37.65 16.30
N LEU A 352 -7.84 37.52 17.48
CA LEU A 352 -6.90 36.41 17.78
C LEU A 352 -7.61 35.06 17.77
N ILE A 353 -8.80 34.99 18.36
CA ILE A 353 -9.65 33.79 18.37
C ILE A 353 -10.08 33.41 16.95
N PHE A 354 -10.52 34.38 16.15
CA PHE A 354 -10.99 34.15 14.78
C PHE A 354 -9.84 33.71 13.86
N ALA A 355 -8.66 34.32 13.98
CA ALA A 355 -7.46 33.89 13.26
C ALA A 355 -7.05 32.46 13.63
N MET A 356 -7.10 32.10 14.91
CA MET A 356 -6.82 30.73 15.38
C MET A 356 -7.87 29.72 14.90
N MET A 357 -9.15 30.11 14.86
CA MET A 357 -10.23 29.29 14.31
C MET A 357 -10.01 29.02 12.83
N LEU A 358 -9.71 30.06 12.04
CA LEU A 358 -9.47 29.94 10.61
C LEU A 358 -8.26 29.03 10.32
N GLY A 359 -7.17 29.16 11.09
CA GLY A 359 -6.02 28.26 11.01
C GLY A 359 -6.40 26.79 11.26
N LEU A 360 -7.02 26.49 12.41
CA LEU A 360 -7.41 25.11 12.75
C LEU A 360 -8.41 24.49 11.77
N VAL A 361 -9.35 25.28 11.23
CA VAL A 361 -10.30 24.82 10.22
C VAL A 361 -9.61 24.60 8.88
N SER A 362 -8.71 25.49 8.46
CA SER A 362 -7.90 25.34 7.25
C SER A 362 -7.01 24.10 7.32
N ASP A 363 -6.34 23.87 8.44
CA ASP A 363 -5.50 22.70 8.68
C ASP A 363 -6.32 21.39 8.61
N ALA A 364 -7.49 21.35 9.28
CA ALA A 364 -8.36 20.17 9.28
C ALA A 364 -8.96 19.87 7.89
N ILE A 365 -9.30 20.90 7.11
CA ILE A 365 -9.74 20.73 5.71
C ILE A 365 -8.57 20.23 4.86
N SER A 366 -7.38 20.82 5.02
CA SER A 366 -6.18 20.44 4.26
C SER A 366 -5.77 19.00 4.54
N GLU A 367 -5.74 18.58 5.81
CA GLU A 367 -5.50 17.19 6.22
C GLU A 367 -6.55 16.25 5.61
N LYS A 368 -7.82 16.65 5.58
CA LYS A 368 -8.87 15.82 4.97
C LYS A 368 -8.69 15.70 3.46
N VAL A 369 -8.39 16.78 2.76
CA VAL A 369 -8.10 16.80 1.31
C VAL A 369 -6.87 15.94 1.01
N ASP A 370 -5.77 16.13 1.75
CA ASP A 370 -4.56 15.30 1.62
C ASP A 370 -4.82 13.83 1.94
N SER A 371 -5.72 13.49 2.86
CA SER A 371 -6.09 12.09 3.14
C SER A 371 -6.81 11.42 1.96
N LEU A 372 -7.62 12.17 1.22
CA LEU A 372 -8.32 11.71 0.02
C LEU A 372 -7.34 11.57 -1.15
N ARG A 373 -6.50 12.59 -1.34
CA ARG A 373 -5.42 12.67 -2.31
C ARG A 373 -4.43 11.50 -2.16
N LYS A 374 -4.03 11.17 -0.93
CA LYS A 374 -3.15 10.02 -0.60
C LYS A 374 -3.86 8.66 -0.61
N GLY A 375 -5.13 8.58 -1.00
CA GLY A 375 -5.84 7.30 -1.12
C GLY A 375 -6.05 6.57 0.21
N LYS A 376 -6.29 7.30 1.32
CA LYS A 376 -6.58 6.69 2.63
C LYS A 376 -8.06 6.30 2.81
N SER A 377 -8.90 6.52 1.79
CA SER A 377 -10.32 6.14 1.78
C SER A 377 -10.52 4.65 1.54
N GLU A 378 -11.53 4.08 2.19
CA GLU A 378 -11.95 2.70 1.96
C GLU A 378 -12.50 2.50 0.53
N VAL A 379 -12.29 1.32 -0.01
CA VAL A 379 -12.83 0.84 -1.28
C VAL A 379 -14.12 0.06 -0.97
N ILE A 380 -15.22 0.47 -1.59
CA ILE A 380 -16.56 -0.07 -1.30
C ILE A 380 -16.91 -1.27 -2.21
N GLU A 381 -16.14 -1.43 -3.28
CA GLU A 381 -16.28 -2.40 -4.36
C GLU A 381 -16.41 -3.87 -3.93
N LYS A 382 -16.96 -4.68 -4.84
CA LYS A 382 -17.25 -6.10 -4.68
C LYS A 382 -16.93 -6.82 -5.99
N ASN A 383 -16.52 -8.07 -5.92
CA ASN A 383 -16.13 -8.89 -7.07
C ASN A 383 -15.02 -8.26 -7.94
N HIS A 384 -14.25 -7.33 -7.36
CA HIS A 384 -13.06 -6.74 -7.95
C HIS A 384 -11.88 -7.69 -7.90
N ILE A 385 -10.88 -7.46 -8.75
CA ILE A 385 -9.55 -8.06 -8.60
C ILE A 385 -8.75 -7.17 -7.67
N LEU A 386 -8.05 -7.75 -6.70
CA LEU A 386 -7.16 -7.03 -5.79
C LEU A 386 -5.71 -7.41 -6.07
N ILE A 387 -4.88 -6.43 -6.44
CA ILE A 387 -3.44 -6.60 -6.59
C ILE A 387 -2.76 -6.03 -5.34
N LEU A 388 -1.86 -6.82 -4.75
CA LEU A 388 -1.09 -6.50 -3.55
C LEU A 388 0.40 -6.43 -3.91
N GLY A 389 1.02 -5.28 -3.65
CA GLY A 389 2.39 -4.98 -4.07
C GLY A 389 2.46 -4.10 -5.32
N TRP A 390 3.68 -3.85 -5.76
CA TRP A 390 4.00 -3.08 -6.97
C TRP A 390 5.32 -3.61 -7.54
N SER A 391 5.34 -3.81 -8.85
CA SER A 391 6.52 -4.18 -9.65
C SER A 391 6.37 -3.59 -11.06
N ASP A 392 7.42 -3.69 -11.86
CA ASP A 392 7.44 -3.39 -13.30
C ASP A 392 6.34 -4.14 -14.09
N LYS A 393 6.16 -5.43 -13.81
CA LYS A 393 5.16 -6.34 -14.40
C LYS A 393 3.71 -5.87 -14.26
N LEU A 394 3.42 -4.97 -13.33
CA LEU A 394 2.06 -4.46 -13.10
C LEU A 394 1.43 -3.88 -14.36
N GLY A 395 2.20 -3.19 -15.22
CA GLY A 395 1.69 -2.63 -16.47
C GLY A 395 1.14 -3.70 -17.41
N SER A 396 1.93 -4.74 -17.66
CA SER A 396 1.55 -5.89 -18.49
C SER A 396 0.40 -6.69 -17.88
N LEU A 397 0.39 -6.90 -16.55
CA LEU A 397 -0.72 -7.54 -15.86
C LEU A 397 -2.02 -6.73 -16.00
N LEU A 398 -1.97 -5.39 -15.87
CA LEU A 398 -3.12 -4.54 -16.07
C LEU A 398 -3.64 -4.59 -17.52
N LYS A 399 -2.76 -4.69 -18.53
CA LYS A 399 -3.16 -4.89 -19.93
C LYS A 399 -3.92 -6.21 -20.10
N GLN A 400 -3.34 -7.32 -19.67
CA GLN A 400 -3.93 -8.65 -19.82
C GLN A 400 -5.26 -8.76 -19.06
N LEU A 401 -5.34 -8.25 -17.82
CA LEU A 401 -6.59 -8.19 -17.07
C LEU A 401 -7.64 -7.26 -17.71
N ALA A 402 -7.24 -6.18 -18.38
CA ALA A 402 -8.20 -5.33 -19.09
C ALA A 402 -8.84 -6.07 -20.28
N VAL A 403 -8.04 -6.83 -21.03
CA VAL A 403 -8.55 -7.67 -22.14
C VAL A 403 -9.47 -8.78 -21.61
N ALA A 404 -9.06 -9.51 -20.57
CA ALA A 404 -9.88 -10.55 -19.92
C ALA A 404 -11.20 -10.03 -19.31
N ASN A 405 -11.32 -8.73 -19.03
CA ASN A 405 -12.56 -8.11 -18.53
C ASN A 405 -13.46 -7.56 -19.66
N LYS A 406 -13.04 -7.62 -20.92
CA LYS A 406 -13.75 -7.06 -22.08
C LYS A 406 -15.11 -7.73 -22.31
N SER A 407 -15.18 -9.07 -22.22
CA SER A 407 -16.42 -9.85 -22.40
C SER A 407 -17.51 -9.46 -21.39
N ILE A 408 -17.12 -9.16 -20.14
CA ILE A 408 -18.05 -8.68 -19.09
C ILE A 408 -18.32 -7.16 -19.12
N GLY A 409 -17.81 -6.43 -20.11
CA GLY A 409 -18.02 -4.98 -20.27
C GLY A 409 -17.14 -4.08 -19.40
N GLY A 410 -16.01 -4.60 -18.91
CA GLY A 410 -15.06 -3.89 -18.07
C GLY A 410 -15.11 -4.29 -16.59
N GLY A 411 -13.94 -4.35 -15.94
CA GLY A 411 -13.79 -4.75 -14.55
C GLY A 411 -13.50 -3.62 -13.58
N VAL A 412 -13.28 -3.98 -12.30
CA VAL A 412 -12.61 -3.12 -11.32
C VAL A 412 -11.38 -3.84 -10.80
N ILE A 413 -10.23 -3.18 -10.90
CA ILE A 413 -8.95 -3.63 -10.36
C ILE A 413 -8.54 -2.66 -9.26
N VAL A 414 -8.21 -3.17 -8.08
CA VAL A 414 -7.77 -2.38 -6.93
C VAL A 414 -6.31 -2.70 -6.68
N VAL A 415 -5.45 -1.68 -6.58
CA VAL A 415 -4.01 -1.85 -6.30
C VAL A 415 -3.70 -1.31 -4.90
N LEU A 416 -3.12 -2.15 -4.04
CA LEU A 416 -2.61 -1.77 -2.71
C LEU A 416 -1.10 -1.90 -2.68
N ALA A 417 -0.40 -0.77 -2.59
CA ALA A 417 1.06 -0.74 -2.50
C ALA A 417 1.57 0.34 -1.54
N GLU A 418 2.84 0.20 -1.13
CA GLU A 418 3.56 1.12 -0.24
C GLU A 418 4.14 2.33 -1.00
N ARG A 419 3.49 2.77 -2.09
CA ARG A 419 3.79 3.99 -2.86
C ARG A 419 2.71 5.05 -2.66
N ASP A 420 2.98 6.29 -3.05
CA ASP A 420 1.98 7.37 -3.01
C ASP A 420 0.95 7.20 -4.14
N LYS A 421 -0.34 7.48 -3.85
CA LYS A 421 -1.44 7.28 -4.81
C LYS A 421 -1.23 8.06 -6.11
N GLU A 422 -0.76 9.30 -6.01
CA GLU A 422 -0.56 10.18 -7.17
C GLU A 422 0.51 9.63 -8.11
N GLU A 423 1.58 9.07 -7.55
CA GLU A 423 2.68 8.46 -8.28
C GLU A 423 2.20 7.20 -9.03
N MET A 424 1.45 6.33 -8.35
CA MET A 424 0.85 5.14 -8.95
C MET A 424 -0.11 5.48 -10.10
N GLU A 425 -1.00 6.46 -9.90
CA GLU A 425 -1.95 6.90 -10.93
C GLU A 425 -1.23 7.58 -12.11
N MET A 426 -0.14 8.32 -11.87
CA MET A 426 0.69 8.89 -12.92
C MET A 426 1.47 7.82 -13.70
N ASP A 427 2.00 6.79 -13.04
CA ASP A 427 2.71 5.69 -13.71
C ASP A 427 1.73 4.86 -14.57
N ILE A 428 0.53 4.56 -14.06
CA ILE A 428 -0.53 3.88 -14.82
C ILE A 428 -1.02 4.74 -16.00
N ALA A 429 -1.12 6.07 -15.83
CA ALA A 429 -1.53 6.97 -16.91
C ALA A 429 -0.48 7.14 -18.03
N LYS A 430 0.75 6.64 -17.86
CA LYS A 430 1.77 6.56 -18.93
C LYS A 430 1.63 5.31 -19.80
N LEU A 431 0.82 4.32 -19.37
CA LEU A 431 0.63 3.08 -20.12
C LEU A 431 -0.18 3.36 -21.38
N GLU A 432 0.40 3.10 -22.56
CA GLU A 432 -0.19 3.42 -23.87
C GLU A 432 -1.18 2.33 -24.35
N PHE A 433 -2.11 1.90 -23.50
CA PHE A 433 -3.17 0.94 -23.88
C PHE A 433 -4.56 1.31 -23.33
N ASP A 434 -5.61 0.79 -23.99
CA ASP A 434 -7.00 0.96 -23.55
C ASP A 434 -7.36 -0.09 -22.48
N PHE A 435 -8.03 0.35 -21.42
CA PHE A 435 -8.51 -0.49 -20.33
C PHE A 435 -9.82 -1.24 -20.64
N MET A 436 -10.41 -1.06 -21.83
CA MET A 436 -11.60 -1.82 -22.29
C MET A 436 -12.80 -1.68 -21.32
N GLY A 437 -12.99 -0.46 -20.77
CA GLY A 437 -14.00 -0.19 -19.74
C GLY A 437 -13.60 -0.57 -18.31
N THR A 438 -12.46 -1.23 -18.12
CA THR A 438 -11.92 -1.56 -16.79
C THR A 438 -11.44 -0.31 -16.06
N SER A 439 -11.71 -0.24 -14.76
CA SER A 439 -11.25 0.87 -13.89
C SER A 439 -10.19 0.39 -12.90
N VAL A 440 -9.13 1.18 -12.74
CA VAL A 440 -8.04 0.90 -11.80
C VAL A 440 -8.09 1.86 -10.62
N ILE A 441 -8.10 1.33 -9.40
CA ILE A 441 -8.27 2.08 -8.16
C ILE A 441 -7.03 1.89 -7.27
N CYS A 442 -6.15 2.89 -7.24
CA CYS A 442 -4.93 2.85 -6.44
C CYS A 442 -5.18 3.26 -4.97
N ARG A 443 -4.54 2.57 -4.03
CA ARG A 443 -4.57 2.87 -2.59
C ARG A 443 -3.18 2.69 -1.98
N SER A 444 -2.74 3.70 -1.23
CA SER A 444 -1.46 3.67 -0.52
C SER A 444 -1.61 2.94 0.83
N GLY A 445 -0.78 1.94 1.10
CA GLY A 445 -0.75 1.18 2.36
C GLY A 445 0.00 -0.14 2.24
N SER A 446 0.25 -0.81 3.38
CA SER A 446 1.02 -2.05 3.39
C SER A 446 0.11 -3.28 3.37
N PRO A 447 0.32 -4.26 2.46
CA PRO A 447 -0.42 -5.52 2.47
C PRO A 447 -0.12 -6.38 3.71
N LEU A 448 0.93 -6.04 4.47
CA LEU A 448 1.26 -6.66 5.77
C LEU A 448 0.34 -6.21 6.91
N ILE A 449 -0.43 -5.14 6.72
CA ILE A 449 -1.28 -4.52 7.75
C ILE A 449 -2.74 -4.88 7.48
N LEU A 450 -3.35 -5.64 8.40
CA LEU A 450 -4.76 -6.09 8.28
C LEU A 450 -5.76 -4.92 8.12
N ALA A 451 -5.48 -3.74 8.68
CA ALA A 451 -6.31 -2.55 8.48
C ALA A 451 -6.28 -2.03 7.02
N ASP A 452 -5.13 -2.11 6.36
CA ASP A 452 -4.98 -1.71 4.95
C ASP A 452 -5.62 -2.74 4.01
N LEU A 453 -5.53 -4.04 4.33
CA LEU A 453 -6.27 -5.09 3.63
C LEU A 453 -7.80 -4.89 3.74
N LYS A 454 -8.30 -4.48 4.90
CA LYS A 454 -9.72 -4.13 5.09
C LYS A 454 -10.13 -2.88 4.31
N LYS A 455 -9.27 -1.85 4.28
CA LYS A 455 -9.47 -0.63 3.48
C LYS A 455 -9.67 -0.92 1.99
N VAL A 456 -9.09 -2.01 1.44
CA VAL A 456 -9.28 -2.42 0.04
C VAL A 456 -10.35 -3.50 -0.18
N SER A 457 -11.22 -3.73 0.82
CA SER A 457 -12.30 -4.73 0.77
C SER A 457 -11.83 -6.14 0.38
N VAL A 458 -10.68 -6.59 0.90
CA VAL A 458 -10.05 -7.89 0.60
C VAL A 458 -11.02 -9.09 0.63
N SER A 459 -11.93 -9.16 1.61
CA SER A 459 -12.89 -10.25 1.76
C SER A 459 -14.04 -10.25 0.73
N LYS A 460 -14.12 -9.22 -0.12
CA LYS A 460 -15.10 -9.09 -1.21
C LYS A 460 -14.46 -9.20 -2.60
N ALA A 461 -13.14 -9.30 -2.70
CA ALA A 461 -12.44 -9.51 -3.97
C ALA A 461 -12.77 -10.90 -4.53
N ARG A 462 -12.86 -11.01 -5.88
CA ARG A 462 -13.05 -12.29 -6.57
C ARG A 462 -11.75 -13.06 -6.81
N ALA A 463 -10.63 -12.34 -6.84
CA ALA A 463 -9.28 -12.85 -6.96
C ALA A 463 -8.34 -11.87 -6.26
N ILE A 464 -7.28 -12.40 -5.64
CA ILE A 464 -6.23 -11.61 -4.99
C ILE A 464 -4.90 -12.02 -5.62
N ILE A 465 -4.16 -11.08 -6.18
CA ILE A 465 -2.85 -11.31 -6.79
C ILE A 465 -1.81 -10.65 -5.89
N VAL A 466 -0.84 -11.42 -5.38
CA VAL A 466 0.33 -10.92 -4.66
C VAL A 466 1.49 -10.88 -5.64
N LEU A 467 1.98 -9.69 -5.94
CA LEU A 467 3.16 -9.50 -6.79
C LEU A 467 4.44 -9.69 -5.99
N ALA A 468 5.45 -10.26 -6.62
CA ALA A 468 6.81 -10.24 -6.11
C ALA A 468 7.33 -8.79 -6.15
N SER A 469 8.09 -8.40 -5.13
CA SER A 469 8.84 -7.15 -5.12
C SER A 469 10.18 -7.32 -5.85
N ASP A 470 10.68 -6.23 -6.43
CA ASP A 470 11.99 -6.11 -7.11
C ASP A 470 13.21 -6.21 -6.14
N GLU A 471 12.99 -6.77 -4.94
CA GLU A 471 14.01 -7.13 -3.95
C GLU A 471 14.64 -8.50 -4.32
N ASN A 472 15.78 -8.86 -3.73
CA ASN A 472 16.36 -10.19 -3.89
C ASN A 472 15.31 -11.29 -3.59
N ALA A 473 15.31 -12.38 -4.37
CA ALA A 473 14.34 -13.47 -4.33
C ALA A 473 13.96 -13.91 -2.90
N ASP A 474 14.93 -14.20 -2.03
CA ASP A 474 14.70 -14.58 -0.63
C ASP A 474 13.87 -13.55 0.17
N GLN A 475 14.14 -12.26 -0.06
CA GLN A 475 13.45 -11.16 0.63
C GLN A 475 12.04 -10.97 0.07
N SER A 476 11.91 -11.07 -1.26
CA SER A 476 10.65 -11.01 -1.99
C SER A 476 9.70 -12.15 -1.58
N ASP A 477 10.18 -13.38 -1.55
CA ASP A 477 9.43 -14.57 -1.15
C ASP A 477 9.07 -14.54 0.35
N ALA A 478 10.00 -14.08 1.21
CA ALA A 478 9.71 -13.86 2.62
C ALA A 478 8.66 -12.74 2.84
N ARG A 479 8.60 -11.74 1.95
CA ARG A 479 7.55 -10.70 1.94
C ARG A 479 6.22 -11.28 1.48
N ALA A 480 6.20 -12.05 0.40
CA ALA A 480 5.01 -12.75 -0.11
C ALA A 480 4.40 -13.70 0.95
N LEU A 481 5.23 -14.51 1.62
CA LEU A 481 4.83 -15.37 2.75
C LEU A 481 4.18 -14.58 3.90
N ARG A 482 4.69 -13.37 4.21
CA ARG A 482 4.11 -12.49 5.23
C ARG A 482 2.80 -11.83 4.81
N VAL A 483 2.63 -11.53 3.51
CA VAL A 483 1.33 -11.09 2.96
C VAL A 483 0.32 -12.22 3.05
N VAL A 484 0.70 -13.45 2.69
CA VAL A 484 -0.10 -14.67 2.84
C VAL A 484 -0.55 -14.88 4.30
N LEU A 485 0.37 -14.77 5.27
CA LEU A 485 0.02 -14.81 6.71
C LEU A 485 -0.96 -13.71 7.11
N SER A 486 -0.88 -12.52 6.51
CA SER A 486 -1.80 -11.41 6.80
C SER A 486 -3.18 -11.64 6.17
N LEU A 487 -3.24 -12.29 5.00
CA LEU A 487 -4.47 -12.72 4.33
C LEU A 487 -5.19 -13.83 5.11
N THR A 488 -4.50 -14.83 5.64
CA THR A 488 -5.12 -15.85 6.51
C THR A 488 -5.64 -15.26 7.85
N GLY A 489 -5.15 -14.09 8.26
CA GLY A 489 -5.64 -13.32 9.40
C GLY A 489 -6.98 -12.60 9.19
N VAL A 490 -7.55 -12.61 7.97
CA VAL A 490 -8.83 -11.95 7.65
C VAL A 490 -10.01 -12.74 8.24
N LYS A 491 -10.55 -12.25 9.36
CA LYS A 491 -11.66 -12.90 10.10
C LYS A 491 -12.94 -13.11 9.29
N GLU A 492 -13.18 -12.24 8.31
CA GLU A 492 -14.33 -12.31 7.41
C GLU A 492 -14.20 -13.43 6.36
N GLY A 493 -13.05 -14.08 6.27
CA GLY A 493 -12.70 -15.04 5.21
C GLY A 493 -12.33 -14.36 3.90
N LEU A 494 -11.75 -15.16 3.00
CA LEU A 494 -11.52 -14.80 1.60
C LEU A 494 -12.57 -15.49 0.74
N ARG A 495 -13.07 -14.81 -0.30
CA ARG A 495 -14.03 -15.37 -1.27
C ARG A 495 -13.38 -15.84 -2.55
N GLY A 496 -12.33 -15.13 -2.97
CA GLY A 496 -11.56 -15.43 -4.16
C GLY A 496 -10.33 -16.28 -3.86
N HIS A 497 -9.80 -16.89 -4.93
CA HIS A 497 -8.48 -17.51 -4.91
C HIS A 497 -7.39 -16.45 -4.72
N VAL A 498 -6.30 -16.83 -4.06
CA VAL A 498 -5.08 -16.02 -3.94
C VAL A 498 -4.05 -16.60 -4.90
N VAL A 499 -3.54 -15.80 -5.82
CA VAL A 499 -2.39 -16.14 -6.66
C VAL A 499 -1.19 -15.37 -6.13
N VAL A 500 -0.10 -16.07 -5.84
CA VAL A 500 1.13 -15.48 -5.28
C VAL A 500 2.26 -15.70 -6.27
N GLU A 501 2.80 -14.61 -6.80
CA GLU A 501 4.06 -14.64 -7.54
C GLU A 501 5.21 -14.96 -6.57
N MET A 502 6.05 -15.91 -6.96
CA MET A 502 7.22 -16.36 -6.22
C MET A 502 8.45 -16.23 -7.11
N SER A 503 9.57 -15.79 -6.53
CA SER A 503 10.83 -15.65 -7.24
C SER A 503 11.63 -16.95 -7.27
N ASP A 504 11.61 -17.73 -6.19
CA ASP A 504 12.33 -19.00 -6.06
C ASP A 504 11.39 -20.21 -5.87
N LEU A 505 11.73 -21.34 -6.50
CA LEU A 505 10.98 -22.59 -6.41
C LEU A 505 11.16 -23.27 -5.04
N ASP A 506 12.34 -23.14 -4.41
CA ASP A 506 12.62 -23.76 -3.10
C ASP A 506 11.76 -23.17 -1.96
N ASN A 507 11.25 -21.94 -2.15
CA ASN A 507 10.37 -21.26 -1.20
C ASN A 507 8.88 -21.59 -1.36
N GLU A 508 8.46 -22.14 -2.51
CA GLU A 508 7.06 -22.47 -2.82
C GLU A 508 6.39 -23.39 -1.77
N PRO A 509 7.04 -24.48 -1.28
CA PRO A 509 6.42 -25.38 -0.32
C PRO A 509 6.11 -24.72 1.04
N LEU A 510 6.87 -23.67 1.41
CA LEU A 510 6.64 -22.91 2.64
C LEU A 510 5.37 -22.05 2.53
N VAL A 511 5.13 -21.45 1.36
CA VAL A 511 3.93 -20.65 1.11
C VAL A 511 2.70 -21.54 1.03
N LYS A 512 2.75 -22.67 0.30
CA LYS A 512 1.64 -23.64 0.27
C LYS A 512 1.30 -24.23 1.64
N LEU A 513 2.31 -24.53 2.47
CA LEU A 513 2.11 -25.01 3.85
C LEU A 513 1.33 -24.03 4.73
N VAL A 514 1.47 -22.72 4.49
CA VAL A 514 0.79 -21.66 5.25
C VAL A 514 -0.55 -21.25 4.64
N GLY A 515 -0.63 -21.21 3.30
CA GLY A 515 -1.81 -20.77 2.56
C GLY A 515 -2.95 -21.79 2.52
N GLY A 516 -2.62 -23.09 2.48
CA GLY A 516 -3.59 -24.15 2.23
C GLY A 516 -4.21 -24.06 0.82
N GLU A 517 -5.37 -24.68 0.62
CA GLU A 517 -6.01 -24.90 -0.68
C GLU A 517 -6.56 -23.63 -1.37
N LEU A 518 -6.55 -22.48 -0.70
CA LEU A 518 -7.02 -21.20 -1.28
C LEU A 518 -5.92 -20.42 -2.00
N ILE A 519 -4.66 -20.88 -1.91
CA ILE A 519 -3.49 -20.15 -2.40
C ILE A 519 -2.74 -20.97 -3.44
N GLU A 520 -2.70 -20.44 -4.65
CA GLU A 520 -1.85 -20.93 -5.73
C GLU A 520 -0.59 -20.07 -5.84
N THR A 521 0.52 -20.70 -6.17
CA THR A 521 1.84 -20.07 -6.27
C THR A 521 2.37 -20.20 -7.69
N VAL A 522 2.89 -19.12 -8.25
CA VAL A 522 3.43 -19.08 -9.61
C VAL A 522 4.90 -18.66 -9.56
N VAL A 523 5.79 -19.59 -9.92
CA VAL A 523 7.24 -19.34 -10.08
C VAL A 523 7.52 -19.14 -11.57
N ALA A 524 7.44 -17.89 -12.03
CA ALA A 524 7.51 -17.58 -13.47
C ALA A 524 8.84 -18.02 -14.12
N HIS A 525 9.96 -17.87 -13.41
CA HIS A 525 11.29 -18.14 -13.95
C HIS A 525 11.49 -19.62 -14.34
N ASP A 526 11.06 -20.56 -13.50
CA ASP A 526 11.13 -22.01 -13.77
C ASP A 526 10.26 -22.41 -14.98
N VAL A 527 9.01 -21.93 -15.02
CA VAL A 527 8.10 -22.19 -16.16
C VAL A 527 8.71 -21.68 -17.47
N ILE A 528 9.24 -20.45 -17.49
CA ILE A 528 9.91 -19.87 -18.67
C ILE A 528 11.13 -20.70 -19.08
N GLY A 529 11.92 -21.22 -18.14
CA GLY A 529 13.08 -22.07 -18.42
C GLY A 529 12.69 -23.33 -19.19
N ARG A 530 11.66 -24.04 -18.71
CA ARG A 530 11.13 -25.24 -19.38
C ARG A 530 10.53 -24.92 -20.77
N LEU A 531 9.80 -23.81 -20.90
CA LEU A 531 9.24 -23.36 -22.18
C LEU A 531 10.34 -23.02 -23.20
N MET A 532 11.40 -22.32 -22.78
CA MET A 532 12.56 -22.00 -23.64
C MET A 532 13.21 -23.26 -24.22
N ILE A 533 13.37 -24.33 -23.42
CA ILE A 533 13.89 -25.61 -23.90
C ILE A 533 12.98 -26.20 -24.99
N GLN A 534 11.67 -26.27 -24.74
CA GLN A 534 10.72 -26.82 -25.71
C GLN A 534 10.73 -26.02 -27.02
N CYS A 535 10.76 -24.70 -26.94
CA CYS A 535 10.84 -23.80 -28.10
C CYS A 535 12.17 -23.89 -28.88
N ALA A 536 13.28 -24.21 -28.22
CA ALA A 536 14.55 -24.48 -28.90
C ALA A 536 14.51 -25.77 -29.73
N LEU A 537 13.91 -26.83 -29.16
CA LEU A 537 13.77 -28.13 -29.82
C LEU A 537 12.70 -28.11 -30.93
N GLN A 538 11.57 -27.43 -30.70
CA GLN A 538 10.40 -27.40 -31.59
C GLN A 538 10.11 -25.97 -32.09
N PRO A 539 10.61 -25.60 -33.30
CA PRO A 539 10.32 -24.31 -33.90
C PRO A 539 8.81 -24.12 -34.13
N GLY A 540 8.31 -22.91 -33.84
CA GLY A 540 6.89 -22.56 -33.93
C GLY A 540 6.13 -22.72 -32.62
N LEU A 541 6.59 -23.55 -31.68
CA LEU A 541 5.94 -23.73 -30.38
C LEU A 541 5.94 -22.44 -29.54
N ALA A 542 6.95 -21.56 -29.72
CA ALA A 542 7.01 -20.26 -29.06
C ALA A 542 5.79 -19.38 -29.34
N GLN A 543 5.31 -19.36 -30.60
CA GLN A 543 4.14 -18.58 -30.98
C GLN A 543 2.86 -19.18 -30.37
N ILE A 544 2.76 -20.52 -30.30
CA ILE A 544 1.64 -21.21 -29.65
C ILE A 544 1.60 -20.88 -28.15
N TRP A 545 2.75 -20.81 -27.47
CA TRP A 545 2.82 -20.40 -26.07
C TRP A 545 2.51 -18.92 -25.85
N GLU A 546 2.92 -18.04 -26.78
CA GLU A 546 2.57 -16.61 -26.77
C GLU A 546 1.04 -16.42 -26.87
N ASP A 547 0.39 -17.15 -27.78
CA ASP A 547 -1.07 -17.13 -27.96
C ASP A 547 -1.81 -17.70 -26.72
N ILE A 548 -1.36 -18.83 -26.17
CA ILE A 548 -2.04 -19.57 -25.09
C ILE A 548 -1.84 -18.95 -23.69
N LEU A 549 -0.73 -18.23 -23.46
CA LEU A 549 -0.45 -17.59 -22.16
C LEU A 549 -0.98 -16.15 -22.06
N GLY A 550 -1.39 -15.56 -23.18
CA GLY A 550 -2.05 -14.25 -23.24
C GLY A 550 -3.58 -14.37 -23.32
N PHE A 551 -4.26 -13.22 -23.29
CA PHE A 551 -5.71 -13.10 -23.47
C PHE A 551 -6.09 -12.51 -24.85
N GLU A 552 -5.22 -12.66 -25.87
CA GLU A 552 -5.40 -11.98 -27.17
C GLU A 552 -6.00 -12.86 -28.27
N ASN A 553 -5.90 -14.19 -28.16
CA ASN A 553 -6.32 -15.16 -29.18
C ASN A 553 -7.12 -16.32 -28.56
N ALA A 554 -6.57 -17.55 -28.53
CA ALA A 554 -7.28 -18.73 -28.05
C ALA A 554 -6.81 -19.15 -26.65
N GLU A 555 -7.74 -19.21 -25.71
CA GLU A 555 -7.50 -19.38 -24.28
C GLU A 555 -8.02 -20.72 -23.74
N PHE A 556 -7.57 -21.09 -22.54
CA PHE A 556 -8.09 -22.24 -21.80
C PHE A 556 -9.34 -21.89 -21.00
N TYR A 557 -10.45 -22.57 -21.30
CA TYR A 557 -11.69 -22.47 -20.51
C TYR A 557 -12.08 -23.80 -19.88
N ILE A 558 -12.55 -23.74 -18.63
CA ILE A 558 -13.06 -24.89 -17.88
C ILE A 558 -14.54 -24.64 -17.59
N LYS A 559 -15.41 -25.52 -18.07
CA LYS A 559 -16.87 -25.33 -17.97
C LYS A 559 -17.60 -26.66 -17.85
N ARG A 560 -18.54 -26.76 -16.92
CA ARG A 560 -19.45 -27.91 -16.85
C ARG A 560 -20.51 -27.84 -17.95
N TRP A 561 -20.72 -28.97 -18.63
CA TRP A 561 -21.76 -29.15 -19.64
C TRP A 561 -22.63 -30.39 -19.30
N PRO A 562 -23.78 -30.24 -18.61
CA PRO A 562 -24.60 -31.37 -18.19
C PRO A 562 -25.13 -32.25 -19.33
N GLN A 563 -25.17 -31.73 -20.56
CA GLN A 563 -25.53 -32.48 -21.77
C GLN A 563 -24.44 -33.44 -22.27
N LEU A 564 -23.25 -33.45 -21.64
CA LEU A 564 -22.15 -34.37 -21.90
C LEU A 564 -21.96 -35.41 -20.79
N ASP A 565 -22.78 -35.37 -19.73
CA ASP A 565 -22.79 -36.39 -18.69
C ASP A 565 -23.07 -37.78 -19.34
N ASP A 566 -22.36 -38.82 -18.90
CA ASP A 566 -22.35 -40.18 -19.45
C ASP A 566 -21.81 -40.37 -20.89
N LEU A 567 -21.32 -39.32 -21.57
CA LEU A 567 -20.61 -39.45 -22.86
C LEU A 567 -19.14 -39.84 -22.69
N ARG A 568 -18.58 -40.49 -23.72
CA ARG A 568 -17.15 -40.80 -23.80
C ARG A 568 -16.34 -39.60 -24.26
N PHE A 569 -15.07 -39.51 -23.85
CA PHE A 569 -14.19 -38.42 -24.29
C PHE A 569 -13.99 -38.39 -25.82
N GLU A 570 -13.95 -39.56 -26.50
CA GLU A 570 -13.92 -39.63 -27.96
C GLU A 570 -15.13 -38.92 -28.63
N GLU A 571 -16.30 -38.95 -27.99
CA GLU A 571 -17.52 -38.28 -28.44
C GLU A 571 -17.51 -36.79 -28.08
N VAL A 572 -16.97 -36.44 -26.91
CA VAL A 572 -16.80 -35.06 -26.46
C VAL A 572 -15.87 -34.28 -27.39
N VAL A 573 -14.71 -34.83 -27.77
CA VAL A 573 -13.75 -34.15 -28.67
C VAL A 573 -14.39 -33.75 -29.99
N ILE A 574 -15.26 -34.59 -30.57
CA ILE A 574 -15.95 -34.30 -31.84
C ILE A 574 -17.27 -33.51 -31.68
N SER A 575 -17.70 -33.23 -30.44
CA SER A 575 -18.95 -32.52 -30.15
C SER A 575 -18.80 -30.98 -30.19
N PHE A 576 -17.58 -30.45 -30.09
CA PHE A 576 -17.33 -29.00 -30.13
C PHE A 576 -16.85 -28.59 -31.54
N PRO A 577 -17.64 -27.83 -32.31
CA PRO A 577 -17.23 -27.34 -33.62
C PRO A 577 -16.28 -26.12 -33.53
N ASP A 578 -16.48 -25.26 -32.52
CA ASP A 578 -15.82 -23.97 -32.38
C ASP A 578 -14.81 -23.94 -31.20
N ALA A 579 -14.47 -25.09 -30.64
CA ALA A 579 -13.48 -25.25 -29.56
C ALA A 579 -12.81 -26.62 -29.60
N ILE A 580 -11.64 -26.75 -28.98
CA ILE A 580 -10.85 -27.98 -28.94
C ILE A 580 -10.84 -28.54 -27.50
N PRO A 581 -11.62 -29.60 -27.18
CA PRO A 581 -11.52 -30.28 -25.89
C PRO A 581 -10.15 -30.96 -25.74
N CYS A 582 -9.43 -30.60 -24.68
CA CYS A 582 -8.06 -31.04 -24.45
C CYS A 582 -7.85 -31.63 -23.05
N GLY A 583 -8.86 -31.59 -22.18
CA GLY A 583 -8.82 -32.24 -20.88
C GLY A 583 -10.16 -32.24 -20.14
N ILE A 584 -10.14 -32.82 -18.93
CA ILE A 584 -11.29 -32.87 -18.02
C ILE A 584 -10.80 -32.53 -16.62
N LYS A 585 -11.58 -31.70 -15.91
CA LYS A 585 -11.43 -31.44 -14.48
C LYS A 585 -12.39 -32.36 -13.71
N VAL A 586 -11.83 -33.35 -13.03
CA VAL A 586 -12.58 -34.45 -12.43
C VAL A 586 -13.13 -34.05 -11.06
N ALA A 587 -14.46 -33.98 -10.93
CA ALA A 587 -15.10 -33.56 -9.68
C ALA A 587 -14.86 -34.55 -8.54
N ALA A 588 -14.85 -35.86 -8.85
CA ALA A 588 -14.61 -36.93 -7.87
C ALA A 588 -13.18 -36.93 -7.30
N GLU A 589 -12.20 -36.35 -8.01
CA GLU A 589 -10.80 -36.21 -7.56
C GLU A 589 -10.50 -34.80 -7.04
N GLY A 590 -11.52 -34.08 -6.50
CA GLY A 590 -11.35 -32.76 -5.90
C GLY A 590 -11.05 -31.64 -6.90
N GLY A 591 -11.41 -31.83 -8.18
CA GLY A 591 -11.14 -30.85 -9.24
C GLY A 591 -9.74 -30.97 -9.85
N LYS A 592 -9.10 -32.14 -9.77
CA LYS A 592 -7.86 -32.45 -10.49
C LYS A 592 -8.08 -32.40 -12.00
N ILE A 593 -7.19 -31.74 -12.72
CA ILE A 593 -7.20 -31.66 -14.20
C ILE A 593 -6.43 -32.86 -14.78
N ILE A 594 -7.04 -33.51 -15.77
CA ILE A 594 -6.43 -34.55 -16.60
C ILE A 594 -6.40 -34.04 -18.04
N LEU A 595 -5.20 -33.81 -18.58
CA LEU A 595 -5.00 -33.47 -19.99
C LEU A 595 -4.99 -34.73 -20.84
N ASN A 596 -5.60 -34.66 -22.02
CA ASN A 596 -5.77 -35.77 -22.98
C ASN A 596 -6.12 -37.11 -22.29
N PRO A 597 -7.27 -37.19 -21.60
CA PRO A 597 -7.74 -38.44 -21.00
C PRO A 597 -7.98 -39.53 -22.06
N ASP A 598 -8.04 -40.78 -21.63
CA ASP A 598 -8.33 -41.93 -22.50
C ASP A 598 -9.65 -41.72 -23.27
N ASP A 599 -9.68 -42.10 -24.55
CA ASP A 599 -10.86 -42.03 -25.43
C ASP A 599 -12.13 -42.65 -24.79
N ASN A 600 -11.96 -43.67 -23.94
CA ASN A 600 -13.03 -44.37 -23.22
C ASN A 600 -13.40 -43.73 -21.87
N TYR A 601 -12.77 -42.63 -21.45
CA TYR A 601 -13.15 -41.92 -20.22
C TYR A 601 -14.60 -41.44 -20.35
N VAL A 602 -15.44 -41.78 -19.38
CA VAL A 602 -16.85 -41.38 -19.35
C VAL A 602 -17.01 -40.20 -18.40
N LEU A 603 -17.54 -39.08 -18.91
CA LEU A 603 -17.79 -37.86 -18.13
C LEU A 603 -18.87 -38.12 -17.09
N LYS A 604 -18.62 -37.69 -15.86
CA LYS A 604 -19.54 -37.91 -14.72
C LYS A 604 -20.21 -36.61 -14.28
N GLU A 605 -21.30 -36.77 -13.54
CA GLU A 605 -21.98 -35.64 -12.91
C GLU A 605 -21.01 -34.81 -12.05
N GLY A 606 -20.69 -33.61 -12.54
CA GLY A 606 -19.81 -32.65 -11.89
C GLY A 606 -18.52 -32.36 -12.65
N ASP A 607 -18.10 -33.25 -13.56
CA ASP A 607 -16.88 -33.06 -14.34
C ASP A 607 -17.03 -31.82 -15.26
N GLU A 608 -15.93 -31.06 -15.38
CA GLU A 608 -15.87 -29.86 -16.21
C GLU A 608 -14.93 -30.12 -17.39
N VAL A 609 -15.33 -29.76 -18.60
CA VAL A 609 -14.49 -29.94 -19.80
C VAL A 609 -13.50 -28.78 -19.87
N LEU A 610 -12.22 -29.10 -20.05
CA LEU A 610 -11.18 -28.13 -20.42
C LEU A 610 -11.12 -28.07 -21.94
N VAL A 611 -11.35 -26.88 -22.50
CA VAL A 611 -11.27 -26.60 -23.93
C VAL A 611 -10.27 -25.47 -24.21
N ILE A 612 -9.79 -25.42 -25.45
CA ILE A 612 -9.17 -24.23 -26.05
C ILE A 612 -10.22 -23.58 -26.97
N ALA A 613 -10.53 -22.29 -26.77
CA ALA A 613 -11.50 -21.53 -27.56
C ALA A 613 -11.14 -20.03 -27.63
N GLU A 614 -11.80 -19.25 -28.49
CA GLU A 614 -11.51 -17.81 -28.68
C GLU A 614 -12.06 -16.90 -27.55
N ASP A 615 -13.19 -17.25 -26.93
CA ASP A 615 -13.77 -16.52 -25.78
C ASP A 615 -14.69 -17.46 -24.94
N ASP A 616 -15.12 -17.05 -23.76
CA ASP A 616 -15.87 -17.91 -22.81
C ASP A 616 -17.34 -18.21 -23.23
N ASP A 617 -17.86 -17.41 -24.17
CA ASP A 617 -19.21 -17.47 -24.72
C ASP A 617 -19.30 -17.94 -26.18
N THR A 618 -18.18 -18.09 -26.88
CA THR A 618 -18.13 -18.41 -28.32
C THR A 618 -18.41 -19.87 -28.67
N TYR A 619 -18.33 -20.79 -27.70
CA TYR A 619 -18.39 -22.24 -27.94
C TYR A 619 -19.50 -22.95 -27.14
N ALA A 620 -20.06 -24.00 -27.75
CA ALA A 620 -20.98 -24.93 -27.12
C ALA A 620 -20.88 -26.33 -27.75
N PRO A 621 -21.25 -27.41 -27.03
CA PRO A 621 -21.32 -28.75 -27.62
C PRO A 621 -22.53 -28.85 -28.55
N GLY A 622 -22.27 -29.19 -29.81
CA GLY A 622 -23.26 -29.51 -30.84
C GLY A 622 -23.63 -30.99 -30.89
N PRO A 623 -24.54 -31.38 -31.80
CA PRO A 623 -24.83 -32.79 -32.07
C PRO A 623 -23.61 -33.48 -32.67
N LEU A 624 -23.39 -34.76 -32.31
CA LEU A 624 -22.29 -35.55 -32.85
C LEU A 624 -22.37 -35.61 -34.40
N PRO A 625 -21.30 -35.23 -35.13
CA PRO A 625 -21.31 -35.23 -36.58
C PRO A 625 -21.33 -36.67 -37.14
N GLU A 626 -21.90 -36.85 -38.34
CA GLU A 626 -21.84 -38.15 -39.03
C GLU A 626 -20.42 -38.42 -39.56
N VAL A 627 -19.59 -39.09 -38.75
CA VAL A 627 -18.18 -39.37 -39.07
C VAL A 627 -18.03 -40.65 -39.92
N CYS A 628 -17.41 -40.51 -41.10
CA CYS A 628 -17.01 -41.65 -41.91
C CYS A 628 -15.72 -42.28 -41.37
N LYS A 629 -15.81 -43.41 -40.65
CA LYS A 629 -14.63 -44.15 -40.15
C LYS A 629 -13.77 -44.66 -41.31
N ARG A 630 -12.71 -43.92 -41.64
CA ARG A 630 -11.61 -44.34 -42.52
C ARG A 630 -10.39 -44.71 -41.69
N SER A 631 -9.61 -45.67 -42.16
CA SER A 631 -8.28 -45.95 -41.59
C SER A 631 -7.35 -44.77 -41.90
N PHE A 632 -7.05 -43.95 -40.91
CA PHE A 632 -5.95 -42.99 -41.03
C PHE A 632 -4.63 -43.77 -41.16
N LEU A 633 -3.77 -43.34 -42.09
CA LEU A 633 -2.39 -43.79 -42.08
C LEU A 633 -1.75 -43.24 -40.79
N LYS A 634 -1.29 -44.13 -39.90
CA LYS A 634 -0.38 -43.74 -38.82
C LYS A 634 0.87 -43.20 -39.50
N ILE A 635 1.01 -41.89 -39.55
CA ILE A 635 2.26 -41.23 -39.91
C ILE A 635 3.24 -41.62 -38.80
N PRO A 636 4.31 -42.39 -39.09
CA PRO A 636 5.29 -42.70 -38.06
C PRO A 636 6.00 -41.39 -37.67
N ASP A 637 6.20 -41.18 -36.38
CA ASP A 637 6.98 -40.05 -35.90
C ASP A 637 8.37 -40.04 -36.56
N PRO A 638 8.89 -38.86 -36.96
CA PRO A 638 10.24 -38.78 -37.50
C PRO A 638 11.24 -39.31 -36.46
N PRO A 639 12.22 -40.14 -36.85
CA PRO A 639 13.22 -40.65 -35.92
C PRO A 639 13.99 -39.47 -35.32
N LYS A 640 14.05 -39.42 -33.98
CA LYS A 640 14.91 -38.47 -33.26
C LYS A 640 16.37 -38.85 -33.45
N TYR A 641 17.20 -37.88 -33.81
CA TYR A 641 18.65 -38.05 -33.92
C TYR A 641 19.36 -37.40 -32.72
N PRO A 642 20.60 -37.80 -32.38
CA PRO A 642 21.38 -37.14 -31.34
C PRO A 642 21.69 -35.69 -31.73
N GLU A 643 21.42 -34.74 -30.83
CA GLU A 643 21.66 -33.31 -31.05
C GLU A 643 22.83 -32.80 -30.20
N LYS A 644 23.46 -31.70 -30.64
CA LYS A 644 24.47 -30.96 -29.90
C LYS A 644 23.93 -29.59 -29.51
N ILE A 645 23.79 -29.36 -28.21
CA ILE A 645 23.27 -28.11 -27.65
C ILE A 645 24.38 -27.40 -26.89
N LEU A 646 24.45 -26.07 -27.03
CA LEU A 646 25.36 -25.21 -26.25
C LEU A 646 24.55 -24.28 -25.35
N PHE A 647 24.77 -24.34 -24.05
CA PHE A 647 24.37 -23.31 -23.09
C PHE A 647 25.52 -22.31 -22.89
N CYS A 648 25.21 -21.02 -23.02
CA CYS A 648 26.07 -19.90 -22.70
C CYS A 648 25.46 -19.12 -21.52
N GLY A 649 26.04 -19.19 -20.33
CA GLY A 649 25.48 -18.61 -19.10
C GLY A 649 25.29 -19.67 -18.01
N TRP A 650 24.62 -19.30 -16.91
CA TRP A 650 24.28 -20.19 -15.81
C TRP A 650 23.06 -19.65 -15.07
N ARG A 651 22.01 -20.45 -14.92
CA ARG A 651 20.73 -20.06 -14.31
C ARG A 651 20.48 -20.89 -13.05
N ARG A 652 19.60 -20.43 -12.16
CA ARG A 652 19.26 -21.15 -10.91
C ARG A 652 18.65 -22.52 -11.18
N ASP A 653 17.73 -22.61 -12.15
CA ASP A 653 16.94 -23.79 -12.54
C ASP A 653 17.59 -24.60 -13.67
N ILE A 654 18.92 -24.50 -13.85
CA ILE A 654 19.64 -25.12 -14.97
C ILE A 654 19.57 -26.66 -14.93
N ASP A 655 19.45 -27.26 -13.75
CA ASP A 655 19.25 -28.69 -13.56
C ASP A 655 17.86 -29.16 -14.02
N ASP A 656 16.78 -28.42 -13.74
CA ASP A 656 15.45 -28.70 -14.30
C ASP A 656 15.44 -28.52 -15.83
N MET A 657 16.14 -27.51 -16.36
CA MET A 657 16.33 -27.36 -17.82
C MET A 657 17.07 -28.55 -18.44
N ILE A 658 18.09 -29.10 -17.76
CA ILE A 658 18.79 -30.32 -18.17
C ILE A 658 17.84 -31.53 -18.14
N MET A 659 17.01 -31.67 -17.12
CA MET A 659 16.03 -32.76 -17.02
C MET A 659 14.96 -32.70 -18.12
N VAL A 660 14.52 -31.51 -18.52
CA VAL A 660 13.64 -31.35 -19.70
C VAL A 660 14.37 -31.78 -20.98
N LEU A 661 15.62 -31.35 -21.19
CA LEU A 661 16.39 -31.82 -22.35
C LEU A 661 16.53 -33.35 -22.36
N GLU A 662 16.87 -33.96 -21.21
CA GLU A 662 17.06 -35.41 -21.05
C GLU A 662 15.79 -36.20 -21.41
N ALA A 663 14.61 -35.67 -21.10
CA ALA A 663 13.33 -36.28 -21.47
C ALA A 663 12.99 -36.17 -22.97
N PHE A 664 13.51 -35.17 -23.69
CA PHE A 664 13.14 -34.90 -25.08
C PHE A 664 14.18 -35.37 -26.12
N LEU A 665 15.47 -35.35 -25.79
CA LEU A 665 16.57 -35.68 -26.72
C LEU A 665 16.79 -37.19 -26.93
N ALA A 666 17.45 -37.54 -28.04
CA ALA A 666 17.80 -38.93 -28.35
C ALA A 666 19.08 -39.39 -27.63
N PRO A 667 19.26 -40.71 -27.40
CA PRO A 667 20.48 -41.27 -26.82
C PRO A 667 21.76 -40.88 -27.57
N GLY A 668 22.74 -40.36 -26.82
CA GLY A 668 24.04 -39.93 -27.34
C GLY A 668 24.12 -38.45 -27.71
N SER A 669 23.14 -37.64 -27.30
CA SER A 669 23.17 -36.18 -27.45
C SER A 669 24.22 -35.55 -26.53
N GLU A 670 24.74 -34.37 -26.88
CA GLU A 670 25.73 -33.65 -26.07
C GLU A 670 25.19 -32.27 -25.65
N LEU A 671 25.23 -31.99 -24.34
CA LEU A 671 24.99 -30.65 -23.81
C LEU A 671 26.31 -30.01 -23.35
N TRP A 672 26.75 -29.02 -24.11
CA TRP A 672 27.93 -28.23 -23.81
C TRP A 672 27.54 -27.02 -22.95
N MET A 673 28.29 -26.76 -21.88
CA MET A 673 28.04 -25.62 -20.98
C MET A 673 29.27 -24.70 -20.92
N LEU A 674 29.16 -23.51 -21.50
CA LEU A 674 30.15 -22.44 -21.40
C LEU A 674 29.80 -21.49 -20.25
N ASN A 675 30.64 -21.47 -19.21
CA ASN A 675 30.50 -20.53 -18.10
C ASN A 675 31.87 -20.20 -17.47
N GLU A 676 31.97 -19.07 -16.75
CA GLU A 676 33.18 -18.63 -16.04
C GLU A 676 33.52 -19.50 -14.82
N VAL A 677 32.53 -20.16 -14.21
CA VAL A 677 32.70 -21.01 -13.03
C VAL A 677 33.42 -22.33 -13.37
N PRO A 678 34.46 -22.74 -12.61
CA PRO A 678 35.19 -24.00 -12.82
C PRO A 678 34.28 -25.24 -12.83
N GLU A 679 34.64 -26.23 -13.63
CA GLU A 679 33.90 -27.49 -13.82
C GLU A 679 33.47 -28.15 -12.50
N LYS A 680 34.40 -28.31 -11.55
CA LYS A 680 34.12 -28.96 -10.24
C LYS A 680 33.10 -28.22 -9.39
N GLU A 681 33.03 -26.90 -9.49
CA GLU A 681 32.05 -26.09 -8.75
C GLU A 681 30.67 -26.19 -9.41
N ARG A 682 30.62 -26.29 -10.74
CA ARG A 682 29.38 -26.54 -11.48
C ARG A 682 28.82 -27.94 -11.26
N GLU A 683 29.63 -28.98 -11.33
CA GLU A 683 29.21 -30.36 -10.99
C GLU A 683 28.65 -30.42 -9.56
N LYS A 684 29.30 -29.72 -8.61
CA LYS A 684 28.80 -29.62 -7.24
C LYS A 684 27.46 -28.88 -7.17
N LYS A 685 27.31 -27.72 -7.81
CA LYS A 685 26.02 -26.98 -7.87
C LYS A 685 24.89 -27.87 -8.41
N LEU A 686 25.11 -28.57 -9.53
CA LEU A 686 24.10 -29.48 -10.11
C LEU A 686 23.73 -30.61 -9.14
N THR A 687 24.71 -31.21 -8.47
CA THR A 687 24.48 -32.29 -7.50
C THR A 687 23.75 -31.77 -6.25
N ASP A 688 24.07 -30.55 -5.79
CA ASP A 688 23.43 -29.90 -4.65
C ASP A 688 21.96 -29.52 -4.96
N GLY A 689 21.64 -29.12 -6.21
CA GLY A 689 20.27 -28.93 -6.72
C GLY A 689 19.47 -30.24 -6.85
N GLY A 690 20.18 -31.37 -6.98
CA GLY A 690 19.59 -32.71 -6.97
C GLY A 690 19.71 -33.48 -8.29
N LEU A 691 20.43 -32.96 -9.28
CA LEU A 691 20.68 -33.62 -10.56
C LEU A 691 21.64 -34.81 -10.40
N ASP A 692 21.20 -36.00 -10.77
CA ASP A 692 22.08 -37.17 -10.93
C ASP A 692 22.75 -37.18 -12.31
N ILE A 693 23.74 -36.31 -12.49
CA ILE A 693 25.12 -36.77 -12.74
C ILE A 693 25.25 -38.06 -13.58
N SER A 694 25.24 -39.17 -12.87
CA SER A 694 25.49 -40.52 -13.38
C SER A 694 24.26 -41.25 -13.92
N GLY A 695 23.07 -40.71 -13.69
CA GLY A 695 21.77 -41.27 -14.10
C GLY A 695 21.29 -40.80 -15.47
N LEU A 696 21.90 -39.78 -16.07
CA LEU A 696 21.58 -39.30 -17.42
C LEU A 696 21.86 -40.41 -18.46
N MET A 697 20.85 -40.75 -19.26
CA MET A 697 20.89 -41.83 -20.26
C MET A 697 20.98 -41.28 -21.68
N ASN A 698 20.34 -40.14 -21.95
CA ASN A 698 20.23 -39.57 -23.28
C ASN A 698 21.33 -38.54 -23.58
N ILE A 699 21.67 -37.70 -22.58
CA ILE A 699 22.59 -36.57 -22.72
C ILE A 699 23.91 -36.84 -22.00
N LYS A 700 25.01 -36.49 -22.68
CA LYS A 700 26.33 -36.30 -22.07
C LYS A 700 26.61 -34.82 -21.82
N LEU A 701 26.90 -34.46 -20.57
CA LEU A 701 27.36 -33.10 -20.22
C LEU A 701 28.83 -32.89 -20.64
N VAL A 702 29.13 -31.70 -21.16
CA VAL A 702 30.48 -31.28 -21.58
C VAL A 702 30.77 -29.87 -21.06
N HIS A 703 31.62 -29.78 -20.02
CA HIS A 703 31.94 -28.49 -19.41
C HIS A 703 33.04 -27.74 -20.18
N ARG A 704 32.85 -26.43 -20.36
CA ARG A 704 33.85 -25.49 -20.89
C ARG A 704 33.94 -24.25 -20.00
N GLU A 705 35.14 -23.89 -19.60
CA GLU A 705 35.40 -22.68 -18.81
C GLU A 705 35.62 -21.49 -19.74
N GLY A 706 34.88 -20.41 -19.54
CA GLY A 706 35.02 -19.18 -20.30
C GLY A 706 33.79 -18.26 -20.25
N ASN A 707 34.07 -16.95 -20.29
CA ASN A 707 33.07 -15.89 -20.42
C ASN A 707 32.55 -15.79 -21.88
N ALA A 708 31.23 -15.87 -22.06
CA ALA A 708 30.55 -15.84 -23.37
C ALA A 708 30.53 -14.44 -24.05
N VAL A 709 30.75 -13.36 -23.30
CA VAL A 709 30.91 -11.98 -23.82
C VAL A 709 32.31 -11.77 -24.42
N ILE A 710 33.24 -12.71 -24.24
CA ILE A 710 34.60 -12.61 -24.77
C ILE A 710 34.74 -13.46 -26.05
N ARG A 711 34.80 -12.78 -27.20
CA ARG A 711 34.94 -13.39 -28.55
C ARG A 711 35.95 -14.55 -28.61
N ARG A 712 37.15 -14.39 -28.03
CA ARG A 712 38.22 -15.41 -28.06
C ARG A 712 37.83 -16.75 -27.42
N HIS A 713 36.90 -16.75 -26.45
CA HIS A 713 36.39 -17.97 -25.81
C HIS A 713 35.35 -18.63 -26.72
N LEU A 714 34.41 -17.85 -27.27
CA LEU A 714 33.45 -18.35 -28.26
C LEU A 714 34.12 -18.93 -29.51
N GLU A 715 35.19 -18.30 -30.00
CA GLU A 715 35.95 -18.77 -31.17
C GLU A 715 36.67 -20.11 -30.95
N SER A 716 36.94 -20.48 -29.69
CA SER A 716 37.51 -21.78 -29.30
C SER A 716 36.50 -22.93 -29.37
N LEU A 717 35.19 -22.61 -29.45
CA LEU A 717 34.13 -23.59 -29.57
C LEU A 717 33.81 -23.87 -31.06
N PRO A 718 33.40 -25.11 -31.39
CA PRO A 718 32.98 -25.47 -32.75
C PRO A 718 31.53 -25.02 -33.01
N LEU A 719 31.29 -23.69 -33.02
CA LEU A 719 29.96 -23.07 -33.08
C LEU A 719 29.08 -23.49 -34.28
N GLU A 720 29.70 -24.02 -35.34
CA GLU A 720 29.04 -24.54 -36.54
C GLU A 720 28.48 -25.97 -36.37
N THR A 721 28.86 -26.66 -35.30
CA THR A 721 28.51 -28.08 -35.05
C THR A 721 27.39 -28.27 -34.02
N PHE A 722 26.88 -27.17 -33.45
CA PHE A 722 25.71 -27.20 -32.58
C PHE A 722 24.44 -27.04 -33.41
N ASP A 723 23.42 -27.83 -33.09
CA ASP A 723 22.08 -27.70 -33.68
C ASP A 723 21.35 -26.48 -33.07
N SER A 724 21.52 -26.29 -31.76
CA SER A 724 20.95 -25.18 -30.99
C SER A 724 21.94 -24.57 -30.00
N ILE A 725 21.94 -23.24 -29.92
CA ILE A 725 22.67 -22.46 -28.91
C ILE A 725 21.64 -21.68 -28.08
N LEU A 726 21.68 -21.82 -26.76
CA LEU A 726 20.85 -21.08 -25.82
C LEU A 726 21.75 -20.15 -25.00
N ILE A 727 21.41 -18.86 -25.02
CA ILE A 727 22.06 -17.81 -24.24
C ILE A 727 21.15 -17.53 -23.05
N LEU A 728 21.65 -17.84 -21.86
CA LEU A 728 20.93 -17.76 -20.60
C LEU A 728 21.41 -16.53 -19.82
N ALA A 729 20.49 -15.87 -19.11
CA ALA A 729 20.87 -14.91 -18.08
C ALA A 729 21.78 -15.58 -17.03
N ASP A 730 22.72 -14.82 -16.46
CA ASP A 730 23.63 -15.33 -15.43
C ASP A 730 23.07 -15.02 -14.03
N GLU A 731 22.85 -16.07 -13.22
CA GLU A 731 22.41 -16.03 -11.82
C GLU A 731 23.13 -14.94 -11.02
N SER A 732 24.45 -14.78 -11.24
CA SER A 732 25.29 -13.82 -10.52
C SER A 732 25.00 -12.35 -10.84
N LEU A 733 24.18 -12.07 -11.86
CA LEU A 733 23.88 -10.74 -12.38
C LEU A 733 22.36 -10.46 -12.49
N GLU A 734 21.50 -11.37 -12.01
CA GLU A 734 20.04 -11.20 -12.02
C GLU A 734 19.56 -9.97 -11.22
N ASP A 735 20.31 -9.55 -10.19
CA ASP A 735 20.09 -8.29 -9.45
C ASP A 735 20.16 -7.03 -10.34
N SER A 736 20.65 -7.14 -11.59
CA SER A 736 20.70 -6.06 -12.56
C SER A 736 20.26 -6.54 -13.94
N ILE A 737 18.94 -6.64 -14.09
CA ILE A 737 18.19 -6.92 -15.34
C ILE A 737 18.89 -6.33 -16.58
N VAL A 738 19.05 -4.99 -16.63
CA VAL A 738 19.68 -4.26 -17.75
C VAL A 738 21.11 -4.74 -18.06
N HIS A 739 21.89 -5.12 -17.04
CA HIS A 739 23.25 -5.62 -17.23
C HIS A 739 23.27 -7.07 -17.74
N SER A 740 22.38 -7.91 -17.23
CA SER A 740 22.19 -9.29 -17.71
C SER A 740 21.83 -9.30 -19.21
N ASP A 741 20.84 -8.50 -19.60
CA ASP A 741 20.36 -8.43 -20.99
C ASP A 741 21.40 -7.84 -21.94
N SER A 742 22.14 -6.82 -21.48
CA SER A 742 23.29 -6.29 -22.21
C SER A 742 24.34 -7.39 -22.50
N ARG A 743 24.55 -8.34 -21.58
CA ARG A 743 25.48 -9.47 -21.79
C ARG A 743 24.89 -10.54 -22.71
N SER A 744 23.62 -10.89 -22.56
CA SER A 744 22.91 -11.82 -23.44
C SER A 744 22.92 -11.33 -24.89
N LEU A 745 22.58 -10.06 -25.11
CA LEU A 745 22.59 -9.42 -26.42
C LEU A 745 24.01 -9.28 -26.99
N ALA A 746 25.01 -8.93 -26.18
CA ALA A 746 26.40 -8.91 -26.63
C ALA A 746 26.90 -10.31 -27.06
N THR A 747 26.56 -11.35 -26.29
CA THR A 747 26.87 -12.75 -26.61
C THR A 747 26.18 -13.18 -27.91
N LEU A 748 24.91 -12.82 -28.09
CA LEU A 748 24.14 -13.09 -29.32
C LEU A 748 24.81 -12.45 -30.54
N LEU A 749 25.16 -11.16 -30.46
CA LEU A 749 25.83 -10.44 -31.54
C LEU A 749 27.21 -11.05 -31.87
N LEU A 750 27.99 -11.43 -30.86
CA LEU A 750 29.28 -12.08 -31.05
C LEU A 750 29.15 -13.46 -31.71
N ILE A 751 28.20 -14.29 -31.28
CA ILE A 751 27.94 -15.60 -31.90
C ILE A 751 27.52 -15.40 -33.36
N ARG A 752 26.59 -14.47 -33.64
CA ARG A 752 26.15 -14.17 -35.01
C ARG A 752 27.28 -13.63 -35.90
N ASP A 753 28.17 -12.80 -35.37
CA ASP A 753 29.33 -12.30 -36.12
C ASP A 753 30.39 -13.37 -36.38
N ILE A 754 30.70 -14.23 -35.40
CA ILE A 754 31.59 -15.38 -35.58
C ILE A 754 30.99 -16.36 -36.60
N GLN A 755 29.70 -16.69 -36.49
CA GLN A 755 28.99 -17.51 -37.47
C GLN A 755 29.09 -16.88 -38.86
N ARG A 756 28.79 -15.58 -39.01
CA ARG A 756 28.90 -14.87 -40.30
C ARG A 756 30.32 -14.89 -40.88
N TYR A 757 31.35 -14.77 -40.04
CA TYR A 757 32.74 -14.82 -40.48
C TYR A 757 33.19 -16.22 -40.93
N LYS A 758 32.69 -17.27 -40.26
CA LYS A 758 33.00 -18.68 -40.58
C LYS A 758 32.06 -19.32 -41.62
N ALA A 759 30.91 -18.70 -41.93
CA ALA A 759 29.87 -19.22 -42.81
C ALA A 759 30.26 -19.23 -44.31
N TYR A 760 31.16 -20.15 -44.67
CA TYR A 760 31.21 -20.78 -45.99
C TYR A 760 30.40 -22.09 -46.07
N PHE A 761 29.79 -22.53 -44.95
CA PHE A 761 28.98 -23.75 -44.86
C PHE A 761 27.54 -23.49 -44.43
N LEU A 762 26.62 -24.31 -44.96
CA LEU A 762 25.17 -24.05 -45.07
C LEU A 762 24.31 -24.39 -43.84
N THR A 763 24.89 -24.65 -42.67
CA THR A 763 24.12 -25.12 -41.49
C THR A 763 23.45 -23.96 -40.76
N VAL A 764 22.11 -23.98 -40.70
CA VAL A 764 21.32 -22.98 -39.95
C VAL A 764 21.27 -23.37 -38.47
N VAL A 765 22.24 -22.87 -37.69
CA VAL A 765 22.27 -23.03 -36.23
C VAL A 765 21.17 -22.18 -35.59
N ARG A 766 20.33 -22.80 -34.76
CA ARG A 766 19.31 -22.10 -33.97
C ARG A 766 19.99 -21.36 -32.82
N VAL A 767 19.60 -20.10 -32.59
CA VAL A 767 20.10 -19.34 -31.43
C VAL A 767 18.91 -18.70 -30.73
N LEU A 768 18.65 -19.11 -29.50
CA LEU A 768 17.71 -18.47 -28.59
C LEU A 768 18.49 -17.67 -27.55
N SER A 769 17.97 -16.51 -27.17
CA SER A 769 18.52 -15.67 -26.11
C SER A 769 17.41 -15.32 -25.15
N GLN A 770 17.67 -15.46 -23.85
CA GLN A 770 16.85 -14.88 -22.82
C GLN A 770 17.13 -13.38 -22.70
N LEU A 771 16.07 -12.61 -22.48
CA LEU A 771 16.09 -11.25 -21.97
C LEU A 771 15.14 -11.19 -20.78
N LEU A 772 15.44 -10.35 -19.79
CA LEU A 772 14.68 -10.16 -18.56
C LEU A 772 13.79 -8.90 -18.63
N ASP A 773 14.16 -7.91 -19.45
CA ASP A 773 13.40 -6.72 -19.83
C ASP A 773 13.03 -6.78 -21.33
N SER A 774 11.86 -6.25 -21.72
CA SER A 774 11.38 -6.29 -23.12
C SER A 774 10.51 -5.10 -23.51
#